data_AF-A0A9Q0LJ52-F1
#
_entry.id   AF-A0A9Q0LJ52-F1
#
_cell.length_a   1.000
_cell.length_b   1.000
_cell.length_c   1.000
_cell.angle_alpha   90.00
_cell.angle_beta   90.00
_cell.angle_gamma   90.00
#
_symmetry.space_group_name_H-M   'P 1'
#
loop_
_entity.id
_entity.type
_entity.pdbx_description
1 polymer ?
#
loop_
_entity_poly.entity_id
_entity_poly.type
_entity_poly.pdbx_seq_one_letter_code
_entity_poly.pdbx_strand_id
1 'polypeptide(L)'
;MNFPIEITRQTVKSFSIWVQANISKTKQFPEIFQAFQEGNILVDLIQNLSGKKNEFKLFPKPQTKKEIQQNIYSSFKFAQKLGIPIEIKPKELFKKNSKYIIQIIWQLAVYFRLTKNNESFPQIKDRIIEWCNWTLNTNEFEPKIEHFQQVSEIIMHHFPNSFQTQKQNPETNITIRQIIRESQYIGIPLIIEARDITEKRAGEIEILLFLLELYYICTSPPKPNNNNNEENPKKKSKDKKPVNQNNESSDDDTQTQTETDGTDVLTEENLELDLDLQFDDITNLFDDNTMMFEFQMENLMSQTADESHFDLNEQEKLTDIITKNLQNQYEQKIIQIYEQMKKKEEKTEELKKNLKQKKEILQLENWEEEQKSNDKEFLEKQNTKLKAQFEKLKSNQKSQKEFYKKDLINLIKNRDSISQLKIEQLSKHQEETENRKQEYLLQEKQLEEENSSLLQKSEFLQTKVEIQKLTDEGKGVQKWESRLEDLNENIQDLSNEFDSNNRKYEKSIQIQEANEIQMKKDEKIIENYKLEIRELMNKISDMQYEQSEETKKFNAKFSERNLLMEKKNQQLINDFQQMQNSPKIQNSSIFKSYYEKKNKISQLQNQLSILEEMNLENQKQNLQKSIEKNQKEFENLKLTNSEKRANIEEEKKILEDQKLQMQIGIQRDKEKIEEIKKQVEENDEKFNKEFPTLNSDFEKIRNQNLEIQSMIQKQRKEIQNKKQVIEKQKMEIHNQIEEKESNIAKNTQDNQKIIQEKEELCMNFLFNIDSLKEKIESLIEKISKPKKISQIDQKILEFAKNTLKEFESAKVNIEIEQSKNDFSKLLEIYNKKQKILEQLQKQKEELEEEKNKLETKLKKVRSKHDKTLCSLEQKKTEVFMNPQNLQEIRKIERKLAEITKKIDFQNKQLKKETGNAVLTPKQATRFQSEISMHSLIMQKENSEQSVLQSIKSTCISAQFLESEVDGIAEDLAKIFQLENEIKDLIKERKKAELKIVNLKSQENQFKEENLKNIQLIKGIDQIDSDLI
;
A
#
# COMPACT_ATOMS: atom_id res chain seq x y z
N MET A 1 -5.73 -4.29 6.69
CA MET A 1 -6.20 -2.90 6.77
C MET A 1 -5.05 -1.96 6.42
N ASN A 2 -5.17 -1.08 5.42
CA ASN A 2 -4.14 -0.07 5.16
C ASN A 2 -4.29 1.04 6.20
N PHE A 3 -3.41 1.08 7.20
CA PHE A 3 -3.29 2.17 8.16
C PHE A 3 -2.69 3.39 7.42
N PRO A 4 -3.50 4.36 6.94
CA PRO A 4 -3.07 5.36 5.98
C PRO A 4 -2.61 6.61 6.74
N ILE A 5 -1.70 6.41 7.70
CA ILE A 5 -1.35 7.46 8.65
C ILE A 5 0.13 7.77 8.53
N GLU A 6 0.40 9.05 8.31
CA GLU A 6 1.74 9.61 8.41
C GLU A 6 2.16 9.64 9.88
N ILE A 7 3.30 9.04 10.19
CA ILE A 7 3.78 8.98 11.56
C ILE A 7 4.59 10.23 11.83
N THR A 8 3.96 11.16 12.52
CA THR A 8 4.63 12.37 12.98
C THR A 8 5.29 12.14 14.33
N ARG A 9 6.18 13.04 14.74
CA ARG A 9 6.74 13.03 16.11
C ARG A 9 5.64 13.09 17.17
N GLN A 10 4.54 13.79 16.87
CA GLN A 10 3.40 13.92 17.76
C GLN A 10 2.64 12.59 17.90
N THR A 11 2.53 11.81 16.82
CA THR A 11 1.97 10.45 16.84
C THR A 11 2.76 9.56 17.80
N VAL A 12 4.08 9.55 17.67
CA VAL A 12 4.95 8.73 18.53
C VAL A 12 4.78 9.09 20.00
N LYS A 13 4.78 10.38 20.31
CA LYS A 13 4.61 10.89 21.67
C LYS A 13 3.25 10.52 22.27
N SER A 14 2.17 10.76 21.54
CA SER A 14 0.80 10.49 21.99
C SER A 14 0.57 9.01 22.29
N PHE A 15 1.03 8.14 21.39
CA PHE A 15 0.98 6.68 21.58
C PHE A 15 1.92 6.21 22.71
N SER A 16 3.07 6.86 22.91
CA SER A 16 3.96 6.55 24.05
C SER A 16 3.30 6.83 25.38
N ILE A 17 2.63 7.97 25.50
CA ILE A 17 1.89 8.34 26.72
C ILE A 17 0.74 7.37 26.94
N TRP A 18 0.00 7.03 25.88
CA TRP A 18 -1.09 6.05 25.97
C TRP A 18 -0.61 4.69 26.45
N VAL A 19 0.49 4.16 25.89
CA VAL A 19 1.07 2.89 26.36
C VAL A 19 1.55 3.03 27.79
N GLN A 20 2.26 4.10 28.14
CA GLN A 20 2.79 4.31 29.49
C GLN A 20 1.69 4.37 30.55
N ALA A 21 0.52 4.92 30.19
CA ALA A 21 -0.66 4.96 31.05
C ALA A 21 -1.34 3.60 31.24
N ASN A 22 -1.23 2.70 30.25
CA ASN A 22 -1.84 1.37 30.26
C ASN A 22 -0.89 0.25 30.65
N ILE A 23 0.38 0.53 30.92
CA ILE A 23 1.30 -0.41 31.57
C ILE A 23 1.42 -0.12 33.07
N SER A 24 1.88 -1.11 33.84
CA SER A 24 2.15 -0.94 35.27
C SER A 24 3.02 0.30 35.52
N LYS A 25 2.63 1.14 36.50
CA LYS A 25 3.37 2.35 36.92
C LYS A 25 4.84 2.09 37.25
N THR A 26 5.20 0.84 37.59
CA THR A 26 6.57 0.43 37.93
C THR A 26 7.49 0.27 36.71
N LYS A 27 6.93 0.14 35.50
CA LYS A 27 7.71 -0.02 34.26
C LYS A 27 7.63 1.27 33.46
N GLN A 28 8.75 1.98 33.36
CA GLN A 28 8.91 3.10 32.45
C GLN A 28 9.76 2.68 31.26
N PHE A 29 9.43 3.18 30.07
CA PHE A 29 10.28 3.03 28.89
C PHE A 29 10.58 4.40 28.25
N PRO A 30 11.82 4.65 27.79
CA PRO A 30 12.20 5.95 27.26
C PRO A 30 11.65 6.21 25.85
N GLU A 31 11.57 5.16 25.01
CA GLU A 31 11.11 5.27 23.63
C GLU A 31 10.27 4.05 23.24
N ILE A 32 9.06 4.31 22.72
CA ILE A 32 8.09 3.27 22.38
C ILE A 32 8.61 2.29 21.32
N PHE A 33 9.40 2.77 20.36
CA PHE A 33 9.88 1.91 19.28
C PHE A 33 10.91 0.91 19.76
N GLN A 34 11.82 1.32 20.64
CA GLN A 34 12.80 0.41 21.25
C GLN A 34 12.10 -0.55 22.21
N ALA A 35 11.16 -0.06 23.01
CA ALA A 35 10.37 -0.85 23.95
C ALA A 35 9.60 -2.01 23.29
N PHE A 36 8.95 -1.75 22.16
CA PHE A 36 8.17 -2.77 21.45
C PHE A 36 9.04 -3.75 20.66
N GLN A 37 10.28 -3.37 20.32
CA GLN A 37 11.22 -4.27 19.63
C GLN A 37 11.62 -5.45 20.50
N GLU A 38 11.64 -5.32 21.83
CA GLU A 38 12.01 -6.41 22.74
C GLU A 38 10.86 -7.39 23.01
N GLY A 39 9.63 -7.05 22.61
CA GLY A 39 8.41 -7.85 22.81
C GLY A 39 7.85 -7.84 24.24
N ASN A 40 8.66 -7.54 25.26
CA ASN A 40 8.25 -7.53 26.67
C ASN A 40 7.17 -6.49 26.96
N ILE A 41 7.36 -5.25 26.50
CA ILE A 41 6.39 -4.17 26.72
C ILE A 41 5.08 -4.45 25.99
N LEU A 42 5.12 -5.09 24.81
CA LEU A 42 3.91 -5.51 24.11
C LEU A 42 3.11 -6.54 24.93
N VAL A 43 3.78 -7.50 25.57
CA VAL A 43 3.08 -8.45 26.46
C VAL A 43 2.54 -7.75 27.69
N ASP A 44 3.35 -6.92 28.35
CA ASP A 44 2.91 -6.18 29.54
C ASP A 44 1.67 -5.33 29.23
N LEU A 45 1.65 -4.66 28.08
CA LEU A 45 0.50 -3.90 27.61
C LEU A 45 -0.73 -4.79 27.43
N ILE A 46 -0.61 -5.91 26.71
CA ILE A 46 -1.73 -6.83 26.49
C ILE A 46 -2.24 -7.42 27.82
N GLN A 47 -1.33 -7.76 28.75
CA GLN A 47 -1.70 -8.29 30.07
C GLN A 47 -2.50 -7.27 30.87
N ASN A 48 -2.05 -6.01 30.89
CA ASN A 48 -2.72 -4.96 31.64
C ASN A 48 -4.07 -4.57 31.02
N LEU A 49 -4.16 -4.51 29.69
CA LEU A 49 -5.42 -4.21 29.00
C LEU A 49 -6.45 -5.34 29.12
N SER A 50 -6.00 -6.60 29.06
CA SER A 50 -6.90 -7.77 29.13
C SER A 50 -7.23 -8.24 30.55
N GLY A 51 -6.44 -7.83 31.55
CA GLY A 51 -6.47 -8.41 32.90
C GLY A 51 -6.02 -9.87 32.97
N LYS A 52 -5.55 -10.46 31.86
CA LYS A 52 -5.13 -11.87 31.79
C LYS A 52 -3.62 -11.98 31.87
N LYS A 53 -3.13 -12.98 32.61
CA LYS A 53 -1.69 -13.25 32.69
C LYS A 53 -1.20 -13.93 31.42
N ASN A 54 -0.01 -13.54 30.97
CA ASN A 54 0.69 -14.20 29.88
C ASN A 54 1.24 -15.54 30.38
N GLU A 55 0.92 -16.61 29.67
CA GLU A 55 1.38 -17.98 29.97
C GLU A 55 2.68 -18.33 29.24
N PHE A 56 3.07 -17.54 28.22
CA PHE A 56 4.26 -17.81 27.43
C PHE A 56 5.52 -17.33 28.15
N LYS A 57 6.55 -18.18 28.23
CA LYS A 57 7.84 -17.80 28.81
C LYS A 57 8.51 -16.70 27.99
N LEU A 58 8.77 -15.56 28.62
CA LEU A 58 9.52 -14.45 28.04
C LEU A 58 10.93 -14.37 28.60
N PHE A 59 11.87 -13.89 27.79
CA PHE A 59 13.18 -13.46 28.26
C PHE A 59 13.05 -12.06 28.85
N PRO A 60 13.30 -11.86 30.16
CA PRO A 60 13.09 -10.56 30.80
C PRO A 60 14.03 -9.47 30.29
N LYS A 61 15.21 -9.84 29.76
CA LYS A 61 16.18 -8.95 29.13
C LYS A 61 16.76 -9.64 27.89
N PRO A 62 16.03 -9.64 26.75
CA PRO A 62 16.47 -10.35 25.56
C PRO A 62 17.69 -9.63 24.98
N GLN A 63 18.85 -10.29 24.94
CA GLN A 63 20.09 -9.72 24.42
C GLN A 63 20.37 -10.16 22.99
N THR A 64 19.97 -11.39 22.66
CA THR A 64 20.19 -11.95 21.34
C THR A 64 19.00 -11.72 20.42
N LYS A 65 19.26 -11.62 19.12
CA LYS A 65 18.22 -11.52 18.08
C LYS A 65 17.20 -12.67 18.15
N LYS A 66 17.62 -13.87 18.55
CA LYS A 66 16.73 -15.04 18.70
C LYS A 66 15.78 -14.87 19.89
N GLU A 67 16.27 -14.40 21.04
CA GLU A 67 15.44 -14.14 22.21
C GLU A 67 14.42 -13.02 21.95
N ILE A 68 14.85 -11.94 21.28
CA ILE A 68 13.96 -10.86 20.85
C ILE A 68 12.84 -11.40 19.96
N GLN A 69 13.19 -12.20 18.94
CA GLN A 69 12.19 -12.82 18.08
C GLN A 69 11.24 -13.72 18.87
N GLN A 70 11.76 -14.55 19.78
CA GLN A 70 10.95 -15.44 20.60
C GLN A 70 9.98 -14.67 21.50
N ASN A 71 10.40 -13.55 22.09
CA ASN A 71 9.52 -12.68 22.85
C ASN A 71 8.41 -12.11 21.96
N ILE A 72 8.74 -11.52 20.81
CA ILE A 72 7.72 -11.01 19.86
C ILE A 72 6.74 -12.11 19.45
N TYR A 73 7.23 -13.29 19.05
CA TYR A 73 6.36 -14.41 18.69
C TYR A 73 5.45 -14.83 19.84
N SER A 74 5.94 -14.81 21.08
CA SER A 74 5.15 -15.11 22.27
C SER A 74 4.09 -14.04 22.53
N SER A 75 4.40 -12.75 22.34
CA SER A 75 3.43 -11.66 22.43
C SER A 75 2.28 -11.82 21.42
N PHE A 76 2.60 -12.20 20.19
CA PHE A 76 1.60 -12.42 19.14
C PHE A 76 0.75 -13.66 19.40
N LYS A 77 1.36 -14.76 19.88
CA LYS A 77 0.61 -15.94 20.32
C LYS A 77 -0.33 -15.62 21.48
N PHE A 78 0.11 -14.78 22.42
CA PHE A 78 -0.72 -14.31 23.52
C PHE A 78 -1.90 -13.49 23.02
N ALA A 79 -1.67 -12.52 22.13
CA ALA A 79 -2.73 -11.75 21.50
C ALA A 79 -3.74 -12.63 20.74
N GLN A 80 -3.25 -13.60 19.96
CA GLN A 80 -4.10 -14.54 19.22
C GLN A 80 -4.93 -15.42 20.16
N LYS A 81 -4.36 -15.91 21.26
CA LYS A 81 -5.09 -16.68 22.29
C LYS A 81 -6.24 -15.87 22.89
N LEU A 82 -6.09 -14.55 22.97
CA LEU A 82 -7.13 -13.63 23.43
C LEU A 82 -8.17 -13.27 22.36
N GLY A 83 -8.00 -13.74 21.12
CA GLY A 83 -8.86 -13.40 20.00
C GLY A 83 -8.62 -12.01 19.42
N ILE A 84 -7.43 -11.43 19.65
CA ILE A 84 -7.07 -10.11 19.12
C ILE A 84 -6.59 -10.26 17.68
N PRO A 85 -7.26 -9.62 16.69
CA PRO A 85 -6.86 -9.70 15.29
C PRO A 85 -5.66 -8.79 15.01
N ILE A 86 -4.44 -9.26 15.24
CA ILE A 86 -3.23 -8.55 14.81
C ILE A 86 -2.92 -8.90 13.35
N GLU A 87 -3.09 -7.95 12.45
CA GLU A 87 -2.85 -8.14 11.01
C GLU A 87 -1.37 -8.19 10.63
N ILE A 88 -0.53 -7.53 11.44
CA ILE A 88 0.90 -7.40 11.22
C ILE A 88 1.57 -8.75 11.51
N LYS A 89 2.62 -9.09 10.77
CA LYS A 89 3.38 -10.33 11.04
C LYS A 89 4.47 -10.06 12.09
N PRO A 90 4.82 -11.01 12.97
CA PRO A 90 5.92 -10.86 13.94
C PRO A 90 7.24 -10.37 13.34
N LYS A 91 7.56 -10.82 12.11
CA LYS A 91 8.79 -10.44 11.38
C LYS A 91 8.83 -8.96 11.02
N GLU A 92 7.68 -8.30 10.89
CA GLU A 92 7.57 -6.88 10.54
C GLU A 92 7.88 -5.98 11.72
N LEU A 93 7.48 -6.41 12.94
CA LEU A 93 7.82 -5.72 14.17
C LEU A 93 9.34 -5.74 14.43
N PHE A 94 9.98 -6.86 14.08
CA PHE A 94 11.42 -7.02 14.18
C PHE A 94 12.21 -6.03 13.29
N LYS A 95 11.63 -5.58 12.17
CA LYS A 95 12.31 -4.65 11.23
C LYS A 95 12.36 -3.20 11.71
N LYS A 96 11.91 -2.91 12.95
CA LYS A 96 11.90 -1.56 13.55
C LYS A 96 11.09 -0.54 12.75
N ASN A 97 10.09 -0.98 12.00
CA ASN A 97 9.24 -0.06 11.27
C ASN A 97 8.23 0.57 12.25
N SER A 98 8.39 1.87 12.50
CA SER A 98 7.52 2.66 13.38
C SER A 98 6.05 2.51 13.02
N LYS A 99 5.71 2.36 11.73
CA LYS A 99 4.34 2.20 11.23
C LYS A 99 3.64 1.00 11.82
N TYR A 100 4.34 -0.12 11.84
CA TYR A 100 3.78 -1.36 12.38
C TYR A 100 3.65 -1.31 13.90
N ILE A 101 4.56 -0.63 14.59
CA ILE A 101 4.46 -0.45 16.04
C ILE A 101 3.22 0.37 16.39
N ILE A 102 3.06 1.55 15.79
CA ILE A 102 1.88 2.41 16.01
C ILE A 102 0.59 1.69 15.61
N GLN A 103 0.58 0.98 14.47
CA GLN A 103 -0.59 0.24 14.02
C GLN A 103 -0.98 -0.89 14.99
N ILE A 104 -0.03 -1.62 15.58
CA ILE A 104 -0.34 -2.63 16.62
C ILE A 104 -0.94 -1.96 17.85
N ILE A 105 -0.32 -0.88 18.33
CA ILE A 105 -0.82 -0.17 19.52
C ILE A 105 -2.24 0.34 19.27
N TRP A 106 -2.49 0.90 18.09
CA TRP A 106 -3.81 1.34 17.68
C TRP A 106 -4.82 0.18 17.66
N GLN A 107 -4.46 -0.96 17.06
CA GLN A 107 -5.31 -2.16 17.04
C GLN A 107 -5.65 -2.64 18.47
N LEU A 108 -4.67 -2.61 19.38
CA LEU A 108 -4.90 -2.94 20.79
C LEU A 108 -5.81 -1.93 21.47
N ALA A 109 -5.57 -0.63 21.29
CA ALA A 109 -6.40 0.43 21.86
C ALA A 109 -7.86 0.24 21.43
N VAL A 110 -8.11 0.12 20.13
CA VAL A 110 -9.45 -0.12 19.59
C VAL A 110 -10.08 -1.39 20.17
N TYR A 111 -9.38 -2.53 20.09
CA TYR A 111 -9.94 -3.82 20.48
C TYR A 111 -10.39 -3.84 21.95
N PHE A 112 -9.58 -3.24 22.83
CA PHE A 112 -9.89 -3.20 24.27
C PHE A 112 -10.86 -2.09 24.67
N ARG A 113 -11.07 -1.06 23.82
CA ARG A 113 -11.89 0.12 24.17
C ARG A 113 -13.28 0.13 23.54
N LEU A 114 -13.44 -0.34 22.30
CA LEU A 114 -14.72 -0.23 21.60
C LEU A 114 -15.60 -1.47 21.69
N THR A 115 -15.02 -2.67 21.75
CA THR A 115 -15.59 -4.02 22.02
C THR A 115 -14.77 -5.08 21.27
N LYS A 116 -14.86 -6.36 21.68
CA LYS A 116 -14.18 -7.52 21.04
C LYS A 116 -14.57 -7.79 19.57
N ASN A 117 -15.48 -6.99 19.01
CA ASN A 117 -15.95 -7.18 17.65
C ASN A 117 -14.84 -6.71 16.70
N ASN A 118 -14.45 -7.56 15.75
CA ASN A 118 -13.38 -7.31 14.78
C ASN A 118 -13.82 -6.28 13.71
N GLU A 119 -14.20 -5.08 14.15
CA GLU A 119 -14.61 -3.97 13.30
C GLU A 119 -13.40 -3.37 12.57
N SER A 120 -13.63 -2.86 11.36
CA SER A 120 -12.60 -2.24 10.55
C SER A 120 -12.33 -0.78 10.93
N PHE A 121 -11.14 -0.24 10.65
CA PHE A 121 -10.76 1.15 11.01
C PHE A 121 -11.78 2.21 10.56
N PRO A 122 -12.33 2.17 9.32
CA PRO A 122 -13.39 3.09 8.94
C PRO A 122 -14.61 3.00 9.87
N GLN A 123 -15.05 1.78 10.20
CA GLN A 123 -16.19 1.56 11.10
C GLN A 123 -15.91 2.07 12.51
N ILE A 124 -14.67 1.94 12.99
CA ILE A 124 -14.24 2.46 14.30
C ILE A 124 -14.30 3.98 14.33
N LYS A 125 -13.74 4.63 13.30
CA LYS A 125 -13.80 6.08 13.15
C LYS A 125 -15.26 6.54 13.08
N ASP A 126 -16.06 5.92 12.22
CA ASP A 126 -17.47 6.26 12.02
C ASP A 126 -18.24 6.08 13.33
N ARG A 127 -18.00 5.01 14.10
CA ARG A 127 -18.64 4.77 15.40
C ARG A 127 -18.26 5.80 16.47
N ILE A 128 -16.99 6.19 16.56
CA ILE A 128 -16.56 7.26 17.48
C ILE A 128 -17.22 8.58 17.07
N ILE A 129 -17.25 8.88 15.77
CA ILE A 129 -17.87 10.10 15.24
C ILE A 129 -19.38 10.10 15.46
N GLU A 130 -20.08 8.99 15.21
CA GLU A 130 -21.51 8.82 15.47
C GLU A 130 -21.82 9.04 16.95
N TRP A 131 -20.98 8.53 17.85
CA TRP A 131 -21.12 8.78 19.27
C TRP A 131 -20.89 10.26 19.63
N CYS A 132 -19.86 10.92 19.08
CA CYS A 132 -19.64 12.36 19.27
C CYS A 132 -20.83 13.18 18.76
N ASN A 133 -21.31 12.89 17.55
CA ASN A 133 -22.46 13.51 16.90
C ASN A 133 -23.74 13.37 17.74
N TRP A 134 -24.01 12.15 18.23
CA TRP A 134 -25.13 11.87 19.11
C TRP A 134 -25.02 12.65 20.43
N THR A 135 -23.83 12.69 21.05
CA THR A 135 -23.60 13.39 22.32
C THR A 135 -23.79 14.91 22.18
N LEU A 136 -23.36 15.47 21.06
CA LEU A 136 -23.43 16.90 20.76
C LEU A 136 -24.75 17.32 20.08
N ASN A 137 -25.61 16.38 19.71
CA ASN A 137 -26.77 16.62 18.83
C ASN A 137 -26.40 17.36 17.53
N THR A 138 -25.29 16.97 16.88
CA THR A 138 -24.82 17.51 15.59
C THR A 138 -24.54 16.38 14.60
N ASN A 139 -24.47 16.69 13.31
CA ASN A 139 -24.06 15.75 12.26
C ASN A 139 -22.67 16.06 11.68
N GLU A 140 -22.01 17.10 12.20
CA GLU A 140 -20.84 17.72 11.58
C GLU A 140 -19.54 17.52 12.37
N PHE A 141 -19.53 16.67 13.40
CA PHE A 141 -18.29 16.42 14.15
C PHE A 141 -17.25 15.74 13.26
N GLU A 142 -16.10 16.39 13.10
CA GLU A 142 -14.93 15.77 12.49
C GLU A 142 -13.78 15.77 13.51
N PRO A 143 -13.00 14.67 13.63
CA PRO A 143 -11.86 14.55 14.54
C PRO A 143 -10.65 15.37 14.05
N LYS A 144 -10.84 16.67 13.91
CA LYS A 144 -9.82 17.65 13.50
C LYS A 144 -9.56 18.62 14.66
N ILE A 145 -8.38 19.23 14.62
CA ILE A 145 -7.92 20.12 15.68
C ILE A 145 -8.80 21.36 15.83
N GLU A 146 -9.39 21.82 14.72
CA GLU A 146 -10.36 22.92 14.69
C GLU A 146 -11.62 22.63 15.51
N HIS A 147 -12.02 21.35 15.58
CA HIS A 147 -13.19 20.91 16.32
C HIS A 147 -12.87 20.47 17.75
N PHE A 148 -11.62 20.64 18.22
CA PHE A 148 -11.25 20.21 19.57
C PHE A 148 -12.02 20.96 20.67
N GLN A 149 -12.58 22.14 20.38
CA GLN A 149 -13.51 22.81 21.28
C GLN A 149 -14.78 21.98 21.54
N GLN A 150 -15.31 21.29 20.53
CA GLN A 150 -16.47 20.42 20.68
C GLN A 150 -16.19 19.23 21.62
N VAL A 151 -14.93 18.84 21.79
CA VAL A 151 -14.52 17.83 22.79
C VAL A 151 -14.80 18.31 24.22
N SER A 152 -14.71 19.62 24.50
CA SER A 152 -15.13 20.17 25.80
C SER A 152 -16.61 19.95 26.06
N GLU A 153 -17.44 20.15 25.04
CA GLU A 153 -18.89 19.98 25.13
C GLU A 153 -19.25 18.51 25.38
N ILE A 154 -18.53 17.56 24.75
CA ILE A 154 -18.67 16.12 25.03
C ILE A 154 -18.33 15.82 26.50
N ILE A 155 -17.21 16.35 27.02
CA ILE A 155 -16.83 16.15 28.42
C ILE A 155 -17.87 16.77 29.36
N MET A 156 -18.34 17.98 29.08
CA MET A 156 -19.36 18.65 29.87
C MET A 156 -20.69 17.89 29.87
N HIS A 157 -21.06 17.28 28.74
CA HIS A 157 -22.27 16.47 28.63
C HIS A 157 -22.22 15.27 29.58
N HIS A 158 -21.11 14.55 29.62
CA HIS A 158 -20.96 13.34 30.46
C HIS A 158 -20.56 13.64 31.90
N PHE A 159 -19.84 14.73 32.15
CA PHE A 159 -19.30 15.12 33.44
C PHE A 159 -19.60 16.60 33.73
N PRO A 160 -20.88 16.97 33.93
CA PRO A 160 -21.27 18.36 34.13
C PRO A 160 -20.65 18.99 35.39
N ASN A 161 -20.32 18.17 36.39
CA ASN A 161 -19.76 18.64 37.66
C ASN A 161 -18.24 18.85 37.62
N SER A 162 -17.50 18.27 36.67
CA SER A 162 -16.05 18.49 36.58
C SER A 162 -15.73 19.84 35.92
N PHE A 163 -16.61 20.34 35.05
CA PHE A 163 -16.41 21.60 34.35
C PHE A 163 -17.18 22.75 34.98
N GLN A 164 -16.56 23.47 35.94
CA GLN A 164 -16.99 24.84 36.23
C GLN A 164 -16.45 25.75 35.13
N THR A 165 -17.18 25.88 34.03
CA THR A 165 -16.88 26.90 33.02
C THR A 165 -17.09 28.27 33.65
N GLN A 166 -16.01 28.86 34.16
CA GLN A 166 -15.98 30.30 34.38
C GLN A 166 -16.27 30.93 33.01
N LYS A 167 -17.40 31.62 32.91
CA LYS A 167 -17.85 32.26 31.68
C LYS A 167 -16.70 33.07 31.08
N GLN A 168 -16.30 32.66 29.88
CA GLN A 168 -15.68 33.50 28.85
C GLN A 168 -14.30 34.07 29.18
N ASN A 169 -13.27 33.33 28.77
CA ASN A 169 -12.26 33.95 27.92
C ASN A 169 -12.21 33.16 26.60
N PRO A 170 -12.56 33.76 25.45
CA PRO A 170 -12.59 33.09 24.15
C PRO A 170 -11.20 32.73 23.61
N GLU A 171 -10.13 32.99 24.37
CA GLU A 171 -8.79 32.52 24.02
C GLU A 171 -8.77 30.99 24.03
N THR A 172 -8.81 30.41 22.83
CA THR A 172 -8.79 28.98 22.51
C THR A 172 -7.79 28.20 23.36
N ASN A 173 -6.66 28.82 23.71
CA ASN A 173 -5.57 28.24 24.49
C ASN A 173 -5.93 27.93 25.95
N ILE A 174 -6.74 28.76 26.61
CA ILE A 174 -7.15 28.55 28.02
C ILE A 174 -8.14 27.39 28.09
N THR A 175 -9.14 27.39 27.20
CA THR A 175 -10.14 26.33 27.08
C THR A 175 -9.48 24.98 26.80
N ILE A 176 -8.51 24.91 25.88
CA ILE A 176 -7.77 23.67 25.59
C ILE A 176 -7.00 23.15 26.82
N ARG A 177 -6.30 24.02 27.54
CA ARG A 177 -5.59 23.63 28.76
C ARG A 177 -6.55 23.12 29.84
N GLN A 178 -7.73 23.73 29.94
CA GLN A 178 -8.76 23.29 30.87
C GLN A 178 -9.33 21.92 30.47
N ILE A 179 -9.70 21.70 29.21
CA ILE A 179 -10.10 20.38 28.67
C ILE A 179 -9.11 19.30 29.06
N ILE A 180 -7.84 19.58 28.82
CA ILE A 180 -6.78 18.63 29.11
C ILE A 180 -6.65 18.36 30.61
N ARG A 181 -6.67 19.40 31.44
CA ARG A 181 -6.59 19.24 32.89
C ARG A 181 -7.80 18.48 33.45
N GLU A 182 -9.00 18.81 32.98
CA GLU A 182 -10.24 18.14 33.39
C GLU A 182 -10.28 16.68 32.93
N SER A 183 -9.76 16.39 31.72
CA SER A 183 -9.64 15.02 31.23
C SER A 183 -8.80 14.13 32.16
N GLN A 184 -7.79 14.71 32.83
CA GLN A 184 -6.99 13.96 33.82
C GLN A 184 -7.78 13.62 35.09
N TYR A 185 -8.69 14.49 35.54
CA TYR A 185 -9.52 14.22 36.72
C TYR A 185 -10.53 13.09 36.47
N ILE A 186 -11.00 12.93 35.23
CA ILE A 186 -11.85 11.80 34.82
C ILE A 186 -11.03 10.54 34.48
N GLY A 187 -9.71 10.58 34.63
CA GLY A 187 -8.82 9.43 34.44
C GLY A 187 -8.35 9.21 33.00
N ILE A 188 -8.54 10.16 32.09
CA ILE A 188 -7.97 10.12 30.75
C ILE A 188 -6.48 10.48 30.84
N PRO A 189 -5.58 9.64 30.30
CA PRO A 189 -4.18 10.00 30.24
C PRO A 189 -3.96 11.20 29.30
N LEU A 190 -2.93 12.01 29.59
CA LEU A 190 -2.56 13.19 28.81
C LEU A 190 -1.98 12.82 27.43
N ILE A 191 -2.78 12.23 26.55
CA ILE A 191 -2.34 11.72 25.25
C ILE A 191 -1.87 12.87 24.36
N ILE A 192 -2.56 14.00 24.41
CA ILE A 192 -2.23 15.20 23.64
C ILE A 192 -1.95 16.33 24.62
N GLU A 193 -0.79 16.99 24.50
CA GLU A 193 -0.52 18.16 25.32
C GLU A 193 -1.19 19.40 24.73
N ALA A 194 -1.55 20.36 25.59
CA ALA A 194 -2.25 21.57 25.16
C ALA A 194 -1.51 22.32 24.06
N ARG A 195 -0.17 22.38 24.16
CA ARG A 195 0.68 23.03 23.16
C ARG A 195 0.53 22.39 21.77
N ASP A 196 0.37 21.07 21.71
CA ASP A 196 0.32 20.34 20.44
C ASP A 196 -1.03 20.59 19.73
N ILE A 197 -2.08 20.91 20.50
CA ILE A 197 -3.39 21.33 19.98
C ILE A 197 -3.35 22.79 19.52
N THR A 198 -2.79 23.68 20.34
CA THR A 198 -2.71 25.11 20.00
C THR A 198 -1.81 25.40 18.80
N GLU A 199 -0.74 24.62 18.63
CA GLU A 199 0.21 24.73 17.52
C GLU A 199 -0.21 23.91 16.29
N LYS A 200 -1.44 23.35 16.27
CA LYS A 200 -1.97 22.53 15.18
C LYS A 200 -1.07 21.33 14.79
N ARG A 201 -0.38 20.73 15.77
CA ARG A 201 0.55 19.60 15.55
C ARG A 201 -0.10 18.25 15.76
N ALA A 202 -1.18 18.16 16.53
CA ALA A 202 -1.93 16.92 16.67
C ALA A 202 -2.79 16.69 15.43
N GLY A 203 -2.62 15.52 14.82
CA GLY A 203 -3.40 15.09 13.67
C GLY A 203 -4.67 14.36 14.09
N GLU A 204 -5.34 13.80 13.09
CA GLU A 204 -6.59 13.08 13.26
C GLU A 204 -6.45 11.86 14.19
N ILE A 205 -5.35 11.10 14.07
CA ILE A 205 -5.17 9.86 14.81
C ILE A 205 -4.97 10.09 16.31
N GLU A 206 -4.27 11.16 16.69
CA GLU A 206 -4.06 11.51 18.10
C GLU A 206 -5.38 11.95 18.73
N ILE A 207 -6.17 12.75 18.00
CA ILE A 207 -7.51 13.17 18.42
C ILE A 207 -8.44 11.96 18.55
N LEU A 208 -8.43 11.04 17.57
CA LEU A 208 -9.19 9.80 17.65
C LEU A 208 -8.75 8.93 18.83
N LEU A 209 -7.45 8.84 19.14
CA LEU A 209 -6.95 8.10 20.30
C LEU A 209 -7.44 8.71 21.63
N PHE A 210 -7.45 10.05 21.71
CA PHE A 210 -8.01 10.76 22.85
C PHE A 210 -9.52 10.52 22.99
N LEU A 211 -10.28 10.66 21.90
CA LEU A 211 -11.72 10.43 21.87
C LEU A 211 -12.08 8.97 22.18
N LEU A 212 -11.24 8.02 21.77
CA LEU A 212 -11.40 6.60 22.08
C LEU A 212 -11.31 6.33 23.58
N GLU A 213 -10.36 6.95 24.29
CA GLU A 213 -10.30 6.86 25.75
C GLU A 213 -11.49 7.54 26.43
N LEU A 214 -11.90 8.71 25.93
CA LEU A 214 -13.07 9.42 26.44
C LEU A 214 -14.33 8.57 26.25
N TYR A 215 -14.56 8.03 25.06
CA TYR A 215 -15.64 7.09 24.75
C TYR A 215 -15.66 5.93 25.74
N TYR A 216 -14.51 5.29 25.95
CA TYR A 216 -14.41 4.15 26.83
C TYR A 216 -14.76 4.51 28.28
N ILE A 217 -14.29 5.63 28.79
CA ILE A 217 -14.60 6.06 30.17
C ILE A 217 -16.09 6.42 30.30
N CYS A 218 -16.68 7.08 29.30
CA CYS A 218 -18.09 7.46 29.30
C CYS A 218 -19.04 6.26 29.16
N THR A 219 -18.62 5.21 28.45
CA THR A 219 -19.48 4.04 28.15
C THR A 219 -19.19 2.81 29.01
N SER A 220 -18.03 2.75 29.64
CA SER A 220 -17.71 1.67 30.57
C SER A 220 -18.55 1.79 31.84
N PRO A 221 -19.09 0.69 32.37
CA PRO A 221 -19.72 0.71 33.68
C PRO A 221 -18.72 1.21 34.73
N PRO A 222 -19.16 2.05 35.69
CA PRO A 222 -18.27 2.54 36.74
C PRO A 222 -17.62 1.34 37.42
N LYS A 223 -16.28 1.32 37.44
CA LYS A 223 -15.57 0.26 38.14
C LYS A 223 -16.04 0.26 39.59
N PRO A 224 -16.43 -0.90 40.17
CA PRO A 224 -16.79 -0.97 41.58
C PRO A 224 -15.64 -0.37 42.38
N ASN A 225 -15.95 0.66 43.15
CA ASN A 225 -14.98 1.47 43.86
C ASN A 225 -14.41 0.62 45.01
N ASN A 226 -13.36 -0.16 44.75
CA ASN A 226 -12.70 -1.03 45.73
C ASN A 226 -11.90 -0.26 46.80
N ASN A 227 -12.15 1.04 46.97
CA ASN A 227 -11.42 1.95 47.86
C ASN A 227 -11.95 1.96 49.31
N ASN A 228 -12.50 0.87 49.82
CA ASN A 228 -12.89 0.76 51.24
C ASN A 228 -11.71 0.42 52.19
N ASN A 229 -10.45 0.55 51.77
CA ASN A 229 -9.30 0.14 52.60
C ASN A 229 -8.14 1.16 52.70
N GLU A 230 -8.32 2.43 52.36
CA GLU A 230 -7.32 3.48 52.61
C GLU A 230 -7.86 4.61 53.50
N GLU A 231 -8.23 4.29 54.74
CA GLU A 231 -8.32 5.29 55.81
C GLU A 231 -7.16 5.12 56.82
N ASN A 232 -6.31 6.16 56.87
CA ASN A 232 -5.45 6.61 57.97
C ASN A 232 -4.31 5.71 58.53
N PRO A 233 -3.02 6.10 58.36
CA PRO A 233 -1.93 5.62 59.19
C PRO A 233 -1.79 6.50 60.45
N LYS A 234 -2.41 6.11 61.56
CA LYS A 234 -2.07 6.62 62.90
C LYS A 234 -1.20 5.62 63.66
N LYS A 235 -0.01 6.11 64.05
CA LYS A 235 0.97 5.54 65.01
C LYS A 235 0.34 4.73 66.15
N LYS A 236 0.84 3.50 66.42
CA LYS A 236 1.41 3.06 67.70
C LYS A 236 1.81 1.57 67.75
N SER A 237 3.04 1.35 68.23
CA SER A 237 3.57 0.29 69.13
C SER A 237 3.33 -1.22 68.90
N LYS A 238 4.46 -1.92 68.80
CA LYS A 238 4.85 -3.22 69.43
C LYS A 238 3.75 -3.99 70.18
N ASP A 239 3.47 -5.24 69.79
CA ASP A 239 3.87 -6.45 70.51
C ASP A 239 3.32 -7.76 69.89
N LYS A 240 4.16 -8.80 69.96
CA LYS A 240 3.90 -10.26 70.11
C LYS A 240 2.97 -11.05 69.15
N LYS A 241 3.61 -12.02 68.48
CA LYS A 241 3.18 -13.39 68.04
C LYS A 241 2.25 -14.15 69.04
N PRO A 242 1.70 -15.36 68.73
CA PRO A 242 1.44 -16.07 67.43
C PRO A 242 0.07 -16.83 67.42
N VAL A 243 -0.08 -17.87 66.55
CA VAL A 243 -1.09 -18.98 66.51
C VAL A 243 -2.25 -18.74 65.52
N ASN A 244 -2.83 -19.68 64.77
CA ASN A 244 -2.54 -20.95 64.07
C ASN A 244 -3.91 -21.36 63.42
N GLN A 245 -3.88 -22.20 62.38
CA GLN A 245 -4.98 -23.08 61.89
C GLN A 245 -6.14 -22.54 61.02
N ASN A 246 -6.14 -23.03 59.77
CA ASN A 246 -7.10 -23.93 59.11
C ASN A 246 -8.63 -23.70 59.12
N ASN A 247 -9.19 -24.03 57.94
CA ASN A 247 -10.52 -24.58 57.56
C ASN A 247 -11.29 -23.64 56.61
N GLU A 248 -11.47 -24.01 55.34
CA GLU A 248 -12.36 -25.04 54.76
C GLU A 248 -13.85 -24.62 54.69
N SER A 249 -14.37 -24.81 53.48
CA SER A 249 -15.76 -25.04 53.06
C SER A 249 -16.81 -23.95 53.29
N SER A 250 -17.47 -23.56 52.19
CA SER A 250 -18.90 -23.83 52.02
C SER A 250 -19.31 -23.59 50.56
N ASP A 251 -19.82 -24.65 49.96
CA ASP A 251 -20.62 -24.66 48.74
C ASP A 251 -21.90 -23.81 48.90
N ASP A 252 -22.41 -23.27 47.79
CA ASP A 252 -23.83 -22.94 47.71
C ASP A 252 -24.32 -23.09 46.26
N ASP A 253 -25.37 -23.90 46.14
CA ASP A 253 -26.03 -24.37 44.92
C ASP A 253 -26.95 -23.31 44.31
N THR A 254 -27.06 -23.30 42.98
CA THR A 254 -28.31 -22.85 42.31
C THR A 254 -28.64 -23.78 41.16
N GLN A 255 -29.76 -24.49 41.33
CA GLN A 255 -30.45 -25.31 40.33
C GLN A 255 -31.16 -24.42 39.29
N THR A 256 -31.18 -24.89 38.04
CA THR A 256 -32.22 -24.52 37.05
C THR A 256 -32.77 -25.79 36.41
N GLN A 257 -34.08 -25.95 36.53
CA GLN A 257 -34.92 -26.99 35.94
C GLN A 257 -35.10 -26.77 34.43
N THR A 258 -35.15 -27.87 33.66
CA THR A 258 -35.91 -27.94 32.40
C THR A 258 -36.55 -29.32 32.28
N GLU A 259 -37.86 -29.31 32.07
CA GLU A 259 -38.76 -30.43 31.81
C GLU A 259 -38.47 -31.06 30.44
N THR A 260 -38.60 -32.38 30.32
CA THR A 260 -38.88 -33.07 29.05
C THR A 260 -39.81 -34.26 29.27
N ASP A 261 -40.85 -34.30 28.45
CA ASP A 261 -41.94 -35.26 28.38
C ASP A 261 -41.53 -36.71 28.11
N GLY A 262 -42.34 -37.62 28.63
CA GLY A 262 -42.20 -39.06 28.51
C GLY A 262 -42.65 -39.64 27.17
N THR A 263 -41.94 -40.68 26.74
CA THR A 263 -42.38 -41.64 25.73
C THR A 263 -41.97 -43.03 26.19
N ASP A 264 -42.97 -43.87 26.48
CA ASP A 264 -42.81 -45.27 26.87
C ASP A 264 -42.29 -46.09 25.67
N VAL A 265 -41.08 -46.64 25.82
CA VAL A 265 -40.50 -47.59 24.86
C VAL A 265 -40.46 -48.96 25.53
N LEU A 266 -41.28 -49.89 25.02
CA LEU A 266 -41.26 -51.30 25.37
C LEU A 266 -39.91 -51.91 24.95
N THR A 267 -39.08 -52.28 25.93
CA THR A 267 -37.78 -52.91 25.72
C THR A 267 -37.91 -54.42 25.51
N GLU A 268 -36.95 -54.99 24.76
CA GLU A 268 -36.86 -56.44 24.45
C GLU A 268 -36.84 -57.34 25.69
N GLU A 269 -36.47 -56.81 26.86
CA GLU A 269 -36.49 -57.52 28.15
C GLU A 269 -37.89 -57.98 28.60
N ASN A 270 -38.96 -57.30 28.15
CA ASN A 270 -40.34 -57.69 28.52
C ASN A 270 -40.87 -58.90 27.70
N LEU A 271 -40.17 -59.31 26.63
CA LEU A 271 -40.55 -60.46 25.80
C LEU A 271 -39.85 -61.76 26.20
N GLU A 272 -38.69 -61.69 26.87
CA GLU A 272 -38.02 -62.88 27.42
C GLU A 272 -38.68 -63.38 28.71
N LEU A 273 -39.22 -62.49 29.54
CA LEU A 273 -39.91 -62.88 30.79
C LEU A 273 -41.23 -63.66 30.56
N ASP A 274 -41.90 -63.47 29.43
CA ASP A 274 -43.18 -64.12 29.12
C ASP A 274 -43.02 -65.57 28.58
N LEU A 275 -41.81 -65.95 28.16
CA LEU A 275 -41.50 -67.32 27.69
C LEU A 275 -41.14 -68.27 28.84
N ASP A 276 -40.45 -67.77 29.87
CA ASP A 276 -40.08 -68.56 31.05
C ASP A 276 -41.29 -68.90 31.92
N LEU A 277 -42.28 -67.99 32.02
CA LEU A 277 -43.54 -68.22 32.72
C LEU A 277 -44.41 -69.32 32.08
N GLN A 278 -44.21 -69.66 30.80
CA GLN A 278 -45.03 -70.66 30.09
C GLN A 278 -44.45 -72.08 30.13
N PHE A 279 -43.17 -72.25 30.49
CA PHE A 279 -42.59 -73.58 30.69
C PHE A 279 -43.06 -74.22 32.01
N ASP A 280 -43.31 -73.41 33.03
CA ASP A 280 -43.88 -73.87 34.30
C ASP A 280 -45.32 -74.38 34.09
N ASP A 281 -46.11 -73.70 33.26
CA ASP A 281 -47.48 -74.14 32.93
C ASP A 281 -47.51 -75.49 32.18
N ILE A 282 -46.53 -75.75 31.30
CA ILE A 282 -46.43 -77.05 30.61
C ILE A 282 -46.01 -78.16 31.58
N THR A 283 -45.09 -77.86 32.50
CA THR A 283 -44.62 -78.82 33.50
C THR A 283 -45.75 -79.19 34.46
N ASN A 284 -46.52 -78.20 34.92
CA ASN A 284 -47.72 -78.42 35.74
C ASN A 284 -48.77 -79.26 35.01
N LEU A 285 -48.93 -79.08 33.70
CA LEU A 285 -49.89 -79.86 32.89
C LEU A 285 -49.46 -81.34 32.72
N PHE A 286 -48.16 -81.62 32.72
CA PHE A 286 -47.63 -82.99 32.73
C PHE A 286 -47.79 -83.63 34.12
N ASP A 287 -47.52 -82.89 35.18
CA ASP A 287 -47.66 -83.38 36.56
C ASP A 287 -49.12 -83.69 36.89
N ASP A 288 -50.07 -82.81 36.52
CA ASP A 288 -51.50 -83.03 36.75
C ASP A 288 -52.04 -84.26 35.99
N ASN A 289 -51.59 -84.48 34.74
CA ASN A 289 -52.00 -85.66 33.97
C ASN A 289 -51.35 -86.95 34.49
N THR A 290 -50.13 -86.88 35.02
CA THR A 290 -49.44 -88.02 35.64
C THR A 290 -50.15 -88.42 36.94
N MET A 291 -50.52 -87.45 37.77
CA MET A 291 -51.26 -87.69 39.01
C MET A 291 -52.64 -88.30 38.75
N MET A 292 -53.34 -87.81 37.71
CA MET A 292 -54.62 -88.39 37.28
C MET A 292 -54.47 -89.84 36.78
N PHE A 293 -53.39 -90.15 36.09
CA PHE A 293 -53.10 -91.51 35.63
C PHE A 293 -52.81 -92.45 36.80
N GLU A 294 -51.98 -92.02 37.74
CA GLU A 294 -51.68 -92.79 38.95
C GLU A 294 -52.95 -93.04 39.77
N PHE A 295 -53.80 -92.02 39.95
CA PHE A 295 -55.07 -92.16 40.65
C PHE A 295 -56.06 -93.09 39.94
N GLN A 296 -56.13 -93.04 38.60
CA GLN A 296 -56.98 -93.95 37.82
C GLN A 296 -56.49 -95.39 37.91
N MET A 297 -55.17 -95.60 37.84
CA MET A 297 -54.56 -96.93 38.03
C MET A 297 -54.78 -97.45 39.45
N GLU A 298 -54.63 -96.61 40.48
CA GLU A 298 -54.84 -97.01 41.86
C GLU A 298 -56.31 -97.38 42.13
N ASN A 299 -57.28 -96.62 41.59
CA ASN A 299 -58.70 -96.99 41.67
C ASN A 299 -59.01 -98.30 40.94
N LEU A 300 -58.41 -98.54 39.77
CA LEU A 300 -58.57 -99.78 39.01
C LEU A 300 -57.98 -100.99 39.74
N MET A 301 -56.80 -100.82 40.33
CA MET A 301 -56.14 -101.85 41.14
C MET A 301 -56.92 -102.12 42.43
N SER A 302 -57.56 -101.10 43.01
CA SER A 302 -58.41 -101.26 44.20
C SER A 302 -59.73 -101.95 43.87
N GLN A 303 -60.37 -101.65 42.73
CA GLN A 303 -61.59 -102.33 42.27
C GLN A 303 -61.36 -103.80 41.90
N THR A 304 -60.16 -104.17 41.45
CA THR A 304 -59.81 -105.56 41.14
C THR A 304 -59.39 -106.38 42.37
N ALA A 305 -59.08 -105.73 43.49
CA ALA A 305 -58.65 -106.39 44.73
C ALA A 305 -59.82 -106.94 45.58
N ASP A 306 -61.04 -106.41 45.43
CA ASP A 306 -62.20 -106.78 46.28
C ASP A 306 -63.10 -107.90 45.70
N GLU A 307 -62.80 -108.45 44.51
CA GLU A 307 -63.57 -109.55 43.91
C GLU A 307 -62.80 -110.89 43.97
N SER A 308 -62.93 -111.60 45.09
CA SER A 308 -62.18 -112.82 45.43
C SER A 308 -62.56 -114.10 44.66
N HIS A 309 -63.00 -114.02 43.40
CA HIS A 309 -63.38 -115.19 42.59
C HIS A 309 -63.00 -115.17 41.10
N PHE A 310 -62.10 -114.28 40.67
CA PHE A 310 -61.60 -114.31 39.30
C PHE A 310 -60.36 -115.19 39.11
N ASP A 311 -60.36 -115.96 38.02
CA ASP A 311 -59.23 -116.74 37.53
C ASP A 311 -58.07 -115.79 37.18
N LEU A 312 -56.88 -116.06 37.74
CA LEU A 312 -55.67 -115.24 37.56
C LEU A 312 -55.37 -114.93 36.09
N ASN A 313 -55.67 -115.87 35.18
CA ASN A 313 -55.46 -115.68 33.75
C ASN A 313 -56.42 -114.66 33.10
N GLU A 314 -57.62 -114.46 33.65
CA GLU A 314 -58.56 -113.46 33.14
C GLU A 314 -58.24 -112.06 33.70
N GLN A 315 -57.76 -111.98 34.94
CA GLN A 315 -57.26 -110.71 35.50
C GLN A 315 -56.06 -110.19 34.70
N GLU A 316 -55.08 -111.03 34.39
CA GLU A 316 -53.89 -110.61 33.64
C GLU A 316 -54.25 -110.08 32.24
N LYS A 317 -55.19 -110.75 31.53
CA LYS A 317 -55.69 -110.27 30.24
C LYS A 317 -56.44 -108.95 30.35
N LEU A 318 -57.23 -108.76 31.41
CA LEU A 318 -57.99 -107.52 31.60
C LEU A 318 -57.04 -106.35 31.92
N THR A 319 -56.03 -106.58 32.77
CA THR A 319 -54.98 -105.61 33.06
C THR A 319 -54.23 -105.21 31.80
N ASP A 320 -53.82 -106.17 30.96
CA ASP A 320 -53.16 -105.89 29.68
C ASP A 320 -54.02 -105.04 28.74
N ILE A 321 -55.32 -105.33 28.62
CA ILE A 321 -56.24 -104.55 27.79
C ILE A 321 -56.39 -103.12 28.31
N ILE A 322 -56.51 -102.96 29.63
CA ILE A 322 -56.68 -101.65 30.26
C ILE A 322 -55.41 -100.82 30.14
N THR A 323 -54.24 -101.40 30.43
CA THR A 323 -52.93 -100.75 30.26
C THR A 323 -52.73 -100.31 28.82
N LYS A 324 -53.08 -101.16 27.84
CA LYS A 324 -52.95 -100.82 26.42
C LYS A 324 -53.90 -99.70 25.98
N ASN A 325 -55.12 -99.67 26.51
CA ASN A 325 -56.07 -98.59 26.23
C ASN A 325 -55.62 -97.26 26.85
N LEU A 326 -55.14 -97.28 28.10
CA LEU A 326 -54.62 -96.09 28.77
C LEU A 326 -53.36 -95.57 28.08
N GLN A 327 -52.45 -96.45 27.66
CA GLN A 327 -51.27 -96.08 26.88
C GLN A 327 -51.66 -95.41 25.56
N ASN A 328 -52.62 -95.97 24.82
CA ASN A 328 -53.12 -95.34 23.59
C ASN A 328 -53.73 -93.95 23.83
N GLN A 329 -54.47 -93.76 24.94
CA GLN A 329 -55.01 -92.43 25.27
C GLN A 329 -53.91 -91.42 25.62
N TYR A 330 -52.86 -91.87 26.31
CA TYR A 330 -51.72 -91.03 26.65
C TYR A 330 -50.93 -90.62 25.40
N GLU A 331 -50.67 -91.56 24.49
CA GLU A 331 -50.02 -91.29 23.21
C GLU A 331 -50.82 -90.28 22.36
N GLN A 332 -52.15 -90.39 22.32
CA GLN A 332 -53.02 -89.43 21.61
C GLN A 332 -52.95 -88.02 22.23
N LYS A 333 -52.93 -87.90 23.56
CA LYS A 333 -52.78 -86.60 24.23
C LYS A 333 -51.41 -85.97 23.97
N ILE A 334 -50.32 -86.77 24.01
CA ILE A 334 -48.97 -86.28 23.69
C ILE A 334 -48.93 -85.73 22.26
N ILE A 335 -49.51 -86.43 21.29
CA ILE A 335 -49.57 -85.97 19.91
C ILE A 335 -50.32 -84.64 19.81
N GLN A 336 -51.45 -84.48 20.49
CA GLN A 336 -52.21 -83.22 20.49
C GLN A 336 -51.41 -82.06 21.10
N ILE A 337 -50.69 -82.29 22.21
CA ILE A 337 -49.83 -81.28 22.82
C ILE A 337 -48.71 -80.88 21.84
N TYR A 338 -48.08 -81.87 21.19
CA TYR A 338 -47.01 -81.62 20.22
C TYR A 338 -47.49 -80.79 19.02
N GLU A 339 -48.69 -81.08 18.49
CA GLU A 339 -49.28 -80.29 17.40
C GLU A 339 -49.61 -78.85 17.83
N GLN A 340 -50.06 -78.64 19.07
CA GLN A 340 -50.30 -77.30 19.60
C GLN A 340 -49.00 -76.51 19.80
N MET A 341 -47.96 -77.15 20.30
CA MET A 341 -46.62 -76.55 20.42
C MET A 341 -46.08 -76.16 19.05
N LYS A 342 -46.18 -77.04 18.05
CA LYS A 342 -45.74 -76.77 16.68
C LYS A 342 -46.47 -75.58 16.05
N LYS A 343 -47.80 -75.49 16.22
CA LYS A 343 -48.59 -74.33 15.74
C LYS A 343 -48.21 -73.02 16.42
N LYS A 344 -47.85 -73.06 17.70
CA LYS A 344 -47.36 -71.88 18.43
C LYS A 344 -45.97 -71.48 17.93
N GLU A 345 -45.07 -72.43 17.73
CA GLU A 345 -43.73 -72.18 17.19
C GLU A 345 -43.78 -71.54 15.79
N GLU A 346 -44.64 -72.06 14.90
CA GLU A 346 -44.88 -71.48 13.57
C GLU A 346 -45.38 -70.02 13.66
N LYS A 347 -46.30 -69.72 14.60
CA LYS A 347 -46.76 -68.34 14.85
C LYS A 347 -45.67 -67.44 15.40
N THR A 348 -44.82 -67.95 16.30
CA THR A 348 -43.70 -67.20 16.88
C THR A 348 -42.66 -66.87 15.80
N GLU A 349 -42.35 -67.80 14.90
CA GLU A 349 -41.45 -67.56 13.77
C GLU A 349 -42.04 -66.58 12.76
N GLU A 350 -43.35 -66.62 12.50
CA GLU A 350 -44.04 -65.63 11.68
C GLU A 350 -44.00 -64.23 12.32
N LEU A 351 -44.20 -64.13 13.64
CA LEU A 351 -44.08 -62.88 14.41
C LEU A 351 -42.65 -62.33 14.38
N LYS A 352 -41.62 -63.18 14.55
CA LYS A 352 -40.21 -62.78 14.44
C LYS A 352 -39.89 -62.27 13.03
N LYS A 353 -40.40 -62.94 11.99
CA LYS A 353 -40.24 -62.52 10.60
C LYS A 353 -40.89 -61.16 10.34
N ASN A 354 -42.11 -60.94 10.85
CA ASN A 354 -42.81 -59.67 10.74
C ASN A 354 -42.12 -58.55 11.54
N LEU A 355 -41.61 -58.84 12.74
CA LEU A 355 -40.82 -57.89 13.54
C LEU A 355 -39.52 -57.52 12.84
N LYS A 356 -38.83 -58.48 12.22
CA LYS A 356 -37.61 -58.24 11.45
C LYS A 356 -37.91 -57.35 10.24
N GLN A 357 -38.94 -57.65 9.46
CA GLN A 357 -39.37 -56.81 8.34
C GLN A 357 -39.75 -55.40 8.80
N LYS A 358 -40.45 -55.27 9.94
CA LYS A 358 -40.82 -53.97 10.50
C LYS A 358 -39.58 -53.19 10.98
N LYS A 359 -38.59 -53.85 11.59
CA LYS A 359 -37.30 -53.22 11.95
C LYS A 359 -36.53 -52.77 10.71
N GLU A 360 -36.50 -53.57 9.65
CA GLU A 360 -35.85 -53.20 8.38
C GLU A 360 -36.54 -52.01 7.71
N ILE A 361 -37.89 -51.97 7.71
CA ILE A 361 -38.66 -50.82 7.21
C ILE A 361 -38.38 -49.59 8.07
N LEU A 362 -38.40 -49.71 9.40
CA LEU A 362 -38.13 -48.58 10.29
C LEU A 362 -36.69 -48.05 10.14
N GLN A 363 -35.72 -48.94 9.90
CA GLN A 363 -34.34 -48.55 9.61
C GLN A 363 -34.23 -47.83 8.26
N LEU A 364 -34.97 -48.26 7.24
CA LEU A 364 -35.03 -47.57 5.95
C LEU A 364 -35.74 -46.22 6.05
N GLU A 365 -36.83 -46.12 6.81
CA GLU A 365 -37.54 -44.87 7.06
C GLU A 365 -36.66 -43.89 7.84
N ASN A 366 -36.00 -44.34 8.91
CA ASN A 366 -35.05 -43.52 9.67
C ASN A 366 -33.86 -43.10 8.81
N TRP A 367 -33.33 -43.99 7.97
CA TRP A 367 -32.25 -43.66 7.04
C TRP A 367 -32.72 -42.65 5.99
N GLU A 368 -33.94 -42.80 5.44
CA GLU A 368 -34.52 -41.83 4.53
C GLU A 368 -34.80 -40.47 5.18
N GLU A 369 -35.28 -40.43 6.43
CA GLU A 369 -35.47 -39.20 7.18
C GLU A 369 -34.14 -38.54 7.53
N GLU A 370 -33.12 -39.33 7.87
CA GLU A 370 -31.76 -38.85 8.09
C GLU A 370 -31.15 -38.33 6.78
N GLN A 371 -31.36 -38.99 5.64
CA GLN A 371 -30.97 -38.49 4.32
C GLN A 371 -31.75 -37.22 3.95
N LYS A 372 -33.06 -37.16 4.15
CA LYS A 372 -33.87 -35.96 3.91
C LYS A 372 -33.45 -34.80 4.83
N SER A 373 -33.10 -35.09 6.07
CA SER A 373 -32.57 -34.11 7.04
C SER A 373 -31.19 -33.63 6.63
N ASN A 374 -30.30 -34.54 6.23
CA ASN A 374 -28.96 -34.22 5.73
C ASN A 374 -29.00 -33.46 4.40
N ASP A 375 -29.90 -33.82 3.48
CA ASP A 375 -30.13 -33.13 2.21
C ASP A 375 -30.75 -31.76 2.46
N LYS A 376 -31.69 -31.65 3.41
CA LYS A 376 -32.26 -30.36 3.83
C LYS A 376 -31.20 -29.49 4.49
N GLU A 377 -30.38 -30.03 5.39
CA GLU A 377 -29.27 -29.32 6.03
C GLU A 377 -28.19 -28.96 5.00
N PHE A 378 -27.92 -29.82 4.02
CA PHE A 378 -27.00 -29.55 2.92
C PHE A 378 -27.56 -28.47 2.00
N LEU A 379 -28.83 -28.53 1.60
CA LEU A 379 -29.51 -27.51 0.80
C LEU A 379 -29.63 -26.19 1.56
N GLU A 380 -29.84 -26.22 2.87
CA GLU A 380 -29.90 -25.03 3.72
C GLU A 380 -28.50 -24.44 3.91
N LYS A 381 -27.46 -25.26 4.09
CA LYS A 381 -26.05 -24.83 4.06
C LYS A 381 -25.67 -24.27 2.68
N GLN A 382 -26.08 -24.89 1.59
CA GLN A 382 -25.84 -24.40 0.22
C GLN A 382 -26.60 -23.12 -0.05
N ASN A 383 -27.87 -23.01 0.32
CA ASN A 383 -28.66 -21.78 0.19
C ASN A 383 -28.12 -20.67 1.09
N THR A 384 -27.66 -20.98 2.31
CA THR A 384 -27.00 -20.01 3.19
C THR A 384 -25.67 -19.57 2.60
N LYS A 385 -24.90 -20.49 2.01
CA LYS A 385 -23.64 -20.20 1.30
C LYS A 385 -23.88 -19.39 0.03
N LEU A 386 -24.93 -19.71 -0.75
CA LEU A 386 -25.32 -19.00 -1.96
C LEU A 386 -25.84 -17.61 -1.62
N LYS A 387 -26.67 -17.47 -0.58
CA LYS A 387 -27.16 -16.19 -0.06
C LYS A 387 -26.04 -15.35 0.53
N ALA A 388 -25.09 -15.95 1.23
CA ALA A 388 -23.87 -15.29 1.67
C ALA A 388 -22.97 -14.88 0.50
N GLN A 389 -22.86 -15.71 -0.54
CA GLN A 389 -22.16 -15.36 -1.78
C GLN A 389 -22.89 -14.25 -2.55
N PHE A 390 -24.22 -14.25 -2.57
CA PHE A 390 -25.04 -13.25 -3.24
C PHE A 390 -24.98 -11.91 -2.49
N GLU A 391 -25.08 -11.94 -1.16
CA GLU A 391 -24.87 -10.74 -0.32
C GLU A 391 -23.41 -10.28 -0.37
N LYS A 392 -22.43 -11.18 -0.49
CA LYS A 392 -21.03 -10.82 -0.74
C LYS A 392 -20.83 -10.26 -2.14
N LEU A 393 -21.56 -10.72 -3.16
CA LEU A 393 -21.53 -10.17 -4.51
C LEU A 393 -22.23 -8.82 -4.57
N LYS A 394 -23.33 -8.65 -3.83
CA LYS A 394 -24.08 -7.40 -3.70
C LYS A 394 -23.30 -6.39 -2.87
N SER A 395 -22.63 -6.82 -1.80
CA SER A 395 -21.68 -6.00 -1.05
C SER A 395 -20.47 -5.70 -1.91
N ASN A 396 -19.93 -6.64 -2.69
CA ASN A 396 -18.82 -6.39 -3.59
C ASN A 396 -19.21 -5.46 -4.74
N GLN A 397 -20.43 -5.54 -5.28
CA GLN A 397 -20.93 -4.60 -6.28
C GLN A 397 -21.21 -3.23 -5.66
N LYS A 398 -21.74 -3.17 -4.43
CA LYS A 398 -21.93 -1.91 -3.69
C LYS A 398 -20.59 -1.28 -3.33
N SER A 399 -19.65 -2.08 -2.82
CA SER A 399 -18.27 -1.70 -2.53
C SER A 399 -17.50 -1.40 -3.79
N GLN A 400 -17.71 -2.05 -4.92
CA GLN A 400 -17.12 -1.68 -6.21
C GLN A 400 -17.73 -0.38 -6.71
N LYS A 401 -19.05 -0.18 -6.64
CA LYS A 401 -19.68 1.10 -7.00
C LYS A 401 -19.23 2.24 -6.09
N GLU A 402 -19.11 2.00 -4.79
CA GLU A 402 -18.58 2.96 -3.83
C GLU A 402 -17.07 3.14 -4.01
N PHE A 403 -16.32 2.10 -4.36
CA PHE A 403 -14.90 2.17 -4.68
C PHE A 403 -14.68 2.95 -5.97
N TYR A 404 -15.42 2.70 -7.05
CA TYR A 404 -15.37 3.50 -8.27
C TYR A 404 -15.86 4.92 -8.03
N LYS A 405 -16.90 5.14 -7.22
CA LYS A 405 -17.35 6.49 -6.83
C LYS A 405 -16.30 7.20 -5.99
N LYS A 406 -15.63 6.51 -5.07
CA LYS A 406 -14.60 7.03 -4.18
C LYS A 406 -13.27 7.24 -4.91
N ASP A 407 -12.90 6.35 -5.82
CA ASP A 407 -11.76 6.48 -6.73
C ASP A 407 -12.02 7.58 -7.75
N LEU A 408 -13.25 7.74 -8.24
CA LEU A 408 -13.62 8.87 -9.09
C LEU A 408 -13.57 10.19 -8.30
N ILE A 409 -14.10 10.23 -7.08
CA ILE A 409 -13.99 11.41 -6.19
C ILE A 409 -12.53 11.66 -5.80
N ASN A 410 -11.72 10.63 -5.56
CA ASN A 410 -10.30 10.74 -5.25
C ASN A 410 -9.49 11.12 -6.49
N LEU A 411 -9.86 10.67 -7.69
CA LEU A 411 -9.26 11.08 -8.95
C LEU A 411 -9.61 12.54 -9.24
N ILE A 412 -10.83 13.00 -8.92
CA ILE A 412 -11.24 14.40 -9.03
C ILE A 412 -10.53 15.26 -7.97
N LYS A 413 -10.47 14.82 -6.71
CA LYS A 413 -9.75 15.53 -5.65
C LYS A 413 -8.24 15.53 -5.87
N ASN A 414 -7.65 14.41 -6.27
CA ASN A 414 -6.25 14.33 -6.65
C ASN A 414 -5.98 15.11 -7.94
N ARG A 415 -6.93 15.18 -8.89
CA ARG A 415 -6.84 16.06 -10.05
C ARG A 415 -6.76 17.51 -9.61
N ASP A 416 -7.66 17.96 -8.74
CA ASP A 416 -7.67 19.34 -8.26
C ASP A 416 -6.43 19.64 -7.41
N SER A 417 -6.00 18.71 -6.56
CA SER A 417 -4.78 18.86 -5.76
C SER A 417 -3.49 18.76 -6.58
N ILE A 418 -3.39 17.88 -7.59
CA ILE A 418 -2.22 17.78 -8.47
C ILE A 418 -2.17 18.99 -9.41
N SER A 419 -3.31 19.44 -9.93
CA SER A 419 -3.39 20.68 -10.70
C SER A 419 -3.01 21.89 -9.83
N GLN A 420 -3.50 21.98 -8.59
CA GLN A 420 -3.10 23.04 -7.65
C GLN A 420 -1.62 22.96 -7.28
N LEU A 421 -1.09 21.78 -6.95
CA LEU A 421 0.33 21.60 -6.64
C LEU A 421 1.24 21.91 -7.83
N LYS A 422 0.84 21.52 -9.06
CA LYS A 422 1.63 21.81 -10.27
C LYS A 422 1.53 23.29 -10.65
N ILE A 423 0.38 23.95 -10.41
CA ILE A 423 0.23 25.41 -10.53
C ILE A 423 1.07 26.14 -9.48
N GLU A 424 1.07 25.69 -8.22
CA GLU A 424 1.84 26.27 -7.12
C GLU A 424 3.35 26.08 -7.35
N GLN A 425 3.78 24.91 -7.83
CA GLN A 425 5.17 24.65 -8.23
C GLN A 425 5.59 25.53 -9.42
N LEU A 426 4.72 25.71 -10.42
CA LEU A 426 4.99 26.62 -11.54
C LEU A 426 5.06 28.08 -11.08
N SER A 427 4.16 28.51 -10.18
CA SER A 427 4.15 29.85 -9.60
C SER A 427 5.42 30.11 -8.79
N LYS A 428 5.84 29.16 -7.95
CA LYS A 428 7.07 29.25 -7.16
C LYS A 428 8.31 29.27 -8.05
N HIS A 429 8.33 28.44 -9.10
CA HIS A 429 9.45 28.45 -10.04
C HIS A 429 9.50 29.74 -10.87
N GLN A 430 8.35 30.33 -11.22
CA GLN A 430 8.29 31.64 -11.86
C GLN A 430 8.81 32.75 -10.93
N GLU A 431 8.41 32.74 -9.67
CA GLU A 431 8.89 33.69 -8.64
C GLU A 431 10.40 33.55 -8.41
N GLU A 432 10.93 32.32 -8.30
CA GLU A 432 12.37 32.07 -8.18
C GLU A 432 13.15 32.54 -9.42
N THR A 433 12.62 32.34 -10.63
CA THR A 433 13.23 32.83 -11.87
C THR A 433 13.24 34.36 -11.92
N GLU A 434 12.16 35.02 -11.50
CA GLU A 434 12.05 36.48 -11.50
C GLU A 434 12.96 37.12 -10.44
N ASN A 435 13.06 36.52 -9.25
CA ASN A 435 14.01 36.95 -8.22
C ASN A 435 15.47 36.84 -8.70
N ARG A 436 15.82 35.76 -9.41
CA ARG A 436 17.16 35.63 -10.02
C ARG A 436 17.42 36.68 -11.09
N LYS A 437 16.43 37.00 -11.94
CA LYS A 437 16.56 38.10 -12.92
C LYS A 437 16.82 39.45 -12.25
N GLN A 438 16.13 39.75 -11.15
CA GLN A 438 16.35 40.99 -10.39
C GLN A 438 17.75 41.03 -9.76
N GLU A 439 18.23 39.89 -9.25
CA GLU A 439 19.59 39.75 -8.72
C GLU A 439 20.65 39.96 -9.82
N TYR A 440 20.40 39.45 -11.04
CA TYR A 440 21.27 39.71 -12.20
C TYR A 440 21.30 41.18 -12.59
N LEU A 441 20.14 41.84 -12.65
CA LEU A 441 20.05 43.26 -12.99
C LEU A 441 20.82 44.14 -11.97
N LEU A 442 20.84 43.72 -10.70
CA LEU A 442 21.60 44.39 -9.65
C LEU A 442 23.12 44.17 -9.80
N GLN A 443 23.54 42.95 -10.11
CA GLN A 443 24.97 42.63 -10.35
C GLN A 443 25.51 43.33 -11.61
N GLU A 444 24.70 43.42 -12.67
CA GLU A 444 25.06 44.12 -13.91
C GLU A 444 25.28 45.63 -13.65
N LYS A 445 24.39 46.27 -12.89
CA LYS A 445 24.58 47.67 -12.46
C LYS A 445 25.84 47.89 -11.63
N GLN A 446 26.16 46.97 -10.71
CA GLN A 446 27.39 47.05 -9.91
C GLN A 446 28.64 46.94 -10.80
N LEU A 447 28.62 46.06 -11.80
CA LEU A 447 29.71 45.93 -12.77
C LEU A 447 29.84 47.14 -13.68
N GLU A 448 28.74 47.77 -14.10
CA GLU A 448 28.76 49.02 -14.86
C GLU A 448 29.37 50.18 -14.06
N GLU A 449 29.04 50.29 -12.76
CA GLU A 449 29.63 51.27 -11.85
C GLU A 449 31.14 51.04 -11.64
N GLU A 450 31.57 49.78 -11.44
CA GLU A 450 32.99 49.42 -11.32
C GLU A 450 33.76 49.72 -12.63
N ASN A 451 33.19 49.38 -13.79
CA ASN A 451 33.80 49.65 -15.09
C ASN A 451 33.89 51.15 -15.38
N SER A 452 32.89 51.94 -14.98
CA SER A 452 32.93 53.41 -15.10
C SER A 452 34.06 54.02 -14.24
N SER A 453 34.25 53.51 -13.02
CA SER A 453 35.36 53.90 -12.15
C SER A 453 36.73 53.53 -12.73
N LEU A 454 36.85 52.36 -13.35
CA LEU A 454 38.08 51.91 -14.00
C LEU A 454 38.41 52.74 -15.25
N LEU A 455 37.40 53.12 -16.03
CA LEU A 455 37.58 54.00 -17.19
C LEU A 455 38.13 55.37 -16.75
N GLN A 456 37.57 55.96 -15.70
CA GLN A 456 38.09 57.21 -15.12
C GLN A 456 39.53 57.08 -14.61
N LYS A 457 39.89 55.95 -13.98
CA LYS A 457 41.27 55.67 -13.56
C LYS A 457 42.23 55.55 -14.75
N SER A 458 41.80 54.92 -15.85
CA SER A 458 42.61 54.78 -17.06
C SER A 458 42.85 56.12 -17.78
N GLU A 459 41.83 56.98 -17.88
CA GLU A 459 41.95 58.33 -18.45
C GLU A 459 42.88 59.21 -17.61
N PHE A 460 42.84 59.07 -16.28
CA PHE A 460 43.79 59.73 -15.38
C PHE A 460 45.23 59.26 -15.62
N LEU A 461 45.45 57.95 -15.80
CA LEU A 461 46.77 57.39 -16.09
C LEU A 461 47.29 57.86 -17.46
N GLN A 462 46.44 57.92 -18.47
CA GLN A 462 46.80 58.38 -19.81
C GLN A 462 47.21 59.86 -19.82
N THR A 463 46.46 60.70 -19.11
CA THR A 463 46.80 62.11 -18.88
C THR A 463 48.14 62.27 -18.15
N LYS A 464 48.43 61.39 -17.19
CA LYS A 464 49.68 61.39 -16.42
C LYS A 464 50.87 60.95 -17.26
N VAL A 465 50.70 60.00 -18.17
CA VAL A 465 51.73 59.58 -19.13
C VAL A 465 52.02 60.70 -20.16
N GLU A 466 51.00 61.43 -20.60
CA GLU A 466 51.20 62.63 -21.43
C GLU A 466 51.95 63.75 -20.69
N ILE A 467 51.64 63.97 -19.41
CA ILE A 467 52.41 64.89 -18.56
C ILE A 467 53.86 64.42 -18.43
N GLN A 468 54.10 63.12 -18.23
CA GLN A 468 55.46 62.56 -18.14
C GLN A 468 56.25 62.80 -19.44
N LYS A 469 55.66 62.55 -20.61
CA LYS A 469 56.27 62.83 -21.92
C LYS A 469 56.62 64.31 -22.09
N LEU A 470 55.75 65.22 -21.67
CA LEU A 470 56.01 66.67 -21.69
C LEU A 470 57.10 67.09 -20.69
N THR A 471 57.34 66.30 -19.64
CA THR A 471 58.38 66.57 -18.65
C THR A 471 59.75 66.04 -19.08
N ASP A 472 59.76 64.94 -19.85
CA ASP A 472 60.96 64.33 -20.43
C ASP A 472 61.57 65.18 -21.57
N GLU A 473 60.81 66.13 -22.15
CA GLU A 473 61.27 67.10 -23.16
C GLU A 473 62.14 68.25 -22.61
N GLY A 474 62.47 68.22 -21.31
CA GLY A 474 63.70 68.84 -20.80
C GLY A 474 63.51 70.05 -19.89
N LYS A 475 63.76 69.82 -18.59
CA LYS A 475 64.69 70.57 -17.71
C LYS A 475 64.59 70.07 -16.27
N GLY A 476 65.68 69.50 -15.74
CA GLY A 476 65.90 69.34 -14.30
C GLY A 476 66.03 67.90 -13.79
N VAL A 477 67.07 67.20 -14.23
CA VAL A 477 67.42 65.84 -13.79
C VAL A 477 68.30 65.92 -12.53
N GLN A 478 67.69 65.62 -11.38
CA GLN A 478 68.33 65.06 -10.17
C GLN A 478 67.33 64.83 -9.02
N LYS A 479 66.07 65.27 -9.14
CA LYS A 479 64.99 64.97 -8.19
C LYS A 479 64.03 63.85 -8.67
N TRP A 480 64.41 63.13 -9.71
CA TRP A 480 63.51 62.20 -10.43
C TRP A 480 63.82 60.72 -10.22
N GLU A 481 65.02 60.36 -9.78
CA GLU A 481 65.41 58.94 -9.58
C GLU A 481 64.68 58.29 -8.40
N SER A 482 64.53 58.99 -7.26
CA SER A 482 63.73 58.49 -6.12
C SER A 482 62.22 58.43 -6.42
N ARG A 483 61.72 59.26 -7.34
CA ARG A 483 60.31 59.22 -7.76
C ARG A 483 60.04 58.11 -8.77
N LEU A 484 61.05 57.68 -9.52
CA LEU A 484 60.97 56.57 -10.48
C LEU A 484 60.89 55.21 -9.77
N GLU A 485 61.57 55.03 -8.63
CA GLU A 485 61.42 53.83 -7.79
C GLU A 485 60.03 53.74 -7.15
N ASP A 486 59.53 54.84 -6.56
CA ASP A 486 58.15 54.90 -6.04
C ASP A 486 57.11 54.68 -7.16
N LEU A 487 57.40 55.12 -8.39
CA LEU A 487 56.55 54.91 -9.56
C LEU A 487 56.55 53.45 -10.03
N ASN A 488 57.69 52.77 -10.00
CA ASN A 488 57.78 51.35 -10.38
C ASN A 488 57.06 50.44 -9.38
N GLU A 489 57.14 50.75 -8.08
CA GLU A 489 56.41 49.99 -7.05
C GLU A 489 54.89 50.18 -7.21
N ASN A 490 54.44 51.42 -7.48
CA ASN A 490 53.04 51.69 -7.78
C ASN A 490 52.55 51.07 -9.10
N ILE A 491 53.39 50.98 -10.13
CA ILE A 491 53.05 50.30 -11.39
C ILE A 491 52.90 48.79 -11.17
N GLN A 492 53.76 48.18 -10.35
CA GLN A 492 53.67 46.75 -10.03
C GLN A 492 52.40 46.44 -9.22
N ASP A 493 52.05 47.28 -8.24
CA ASP A 493 50.82 47.15 -7.48
C ASP A 493 49.57 47.34 -8.35
N LEU A 494 49.58 48.31 -9.27
CA LEU A 494 48.51 48.50 -10.24
C LEU A 494 48.42 47.36 -11.25
N SER A 495 49.54 46.76 -11.66
CA SER A 495 49.56 45.58 -12.54
C SER A 495 48.97 44.36 -11.83
N ASN A 496 49.30 44.17 -10.55
CA ASN A 496 48.72 43.10 -9.73
C ASN A 496 47.22 43.33 -9.48
N GLU A 497 46.79 44.59 -9.29
CA GLU A 497 45.38 44.95 -9.17
C GLU A 497 44.62 44.71 -10.49
N PHE A 498 45.23 45.06 -11.62
CA PHE A 498 44.69 44.80 -12.96
C PHE A 498 44.54 43.30 -13.23
N ASP A 499 45.56 42.48 -12.95
CA ASP A 499 45.49 41.02 -13.11
C ASP A 499 44.45 40.38 -12.18
N SER A 500 44.35 40.86 -10.93
CA SER A 500 43.33 40.42 -9.98
C SER A 500 41.92 40.75 -10.49
N ASN A 501 41.71 41.95 -11.03
CA ASN A 501 40.42 42.38 -11.54
C ASN A 501 40.07 41.68 -12.87
N ASN A 502 41.06 41.41 -13.73
CA ASN A 502 40.86 40.64 -14.96
C ASN A 502 40.44 39.19 -14.63
N ARG A 503 41.03 38.57 -13.59
CA ARG A 503 40.56 37.26 -13.09
C ARG A 503 39.16 37.30 -12.49
N LYS A 504 38.75 38.41 -11.88
CA LYS A 504 37.35 38.58 -11.39
C LYS A 504 36.39 38.72 -12.56
N TYR A 505 36.78 39.44 -13.61
CA TYR A 505 36.01 39.61 -14.83
C TYR A 505 35.88 38.29 -15.63
N GLU A 506 36.95 37.51 -15.77
CA GLU A 506 36.87 36.17 -16.37
C GLU A 506 35.95 35.24 -15.58
N LYS A 507 35.97 35.32 -14.24
CA LYS A 507 35.03 34.57 -13.39
C LYS A 507 33.59 35.04 -13.55
N SER A 508 33.33 36.35 -13.69
CA SER A 508 31.97 36.84 -13.90
C SER A 508 31.41 36.39 -15.25
N ILE A 509 32.22 36.41 -16.32
CA ILE A 509 31.86 35.86 -17.64
C ILE A 509 31.53 34.35 -17.52
N GLN A 510 32.38 33.56 -16.86
CA GLN A 510 32.12 32.12 -16.68
C GLN A 510 30.84 31.84 -15.88
N ILE A 511 30.53 32.68 -14.88
CA ILE A 511 29.28 32.60 -14.11
C ILE A 511 28.09 32.97 -15.01
N GLN A 512 28.20 34.01 -15.83
CA GLN A 512 27.16 34.44 -16.76
C GLN A 512 26.86 33.36 -17.81
N GLU A 513 27.88 32.75 -18.41
CA GLU A 513 27.74 31.64 -19.36
C GLU A 513 27.09 30.41 -18.71
N ALA A 514 27.50 30.05 -17.49
CA ALA A 514 26.91 28.93 -16.75
C ALA A 514 25.42 29.17 -16.44
N ASN A 515 25.07 30.42 -16.11
CA ASN A 515 23.70 30.83 -15.83
C ASN A 515 22.83 30.85 -17.10
N GLU A 516 23.35 31.32 -18.23
CA GLU A 516 22.63 31.29 -19.51
C GLU A 516 22.34 29.84 -19.97
N ILE A 517 23.31 28.93 -19.78
CA ILE A 517 23.13 27.50 -20.02
C ILE A 517 22.04 26.92 -19.11
N GLN A 518 21.96 27.36 -17.86
CA GLN A 518 20.95 26.90 -16.92
C GLN A 518 19.56 27.44 -17.27
N MET A 519 19.43 28.73 -17.63
CA MET A 519 18.17 29.30 -18.10
C MET A 519 17.62 28.57 -19.32
N LYS A 520 18.46 28.25 -20.32
CA LYS A 520 18.05 27.46 -21.50
C LYS A 520 17.59 26.04 -21.14
N LYS A 521 18.14 25.43 -20.08
CA LYS A 521 17.66 24.13 -19.59
C LYS A 521 16.30 24.27 -18.91
N ASP A 522 16.12 25.29 -18.09
CA ASP A 522 14.87 25.54 -17.36
C ASP A 522 13.73 25.89 -18.33
N GLU A 523 13.99 26.70 -19.37
CA GLU A 523 13.03 26.97 -20.46
C GLU A 523 12.58 25.69 -21.15
N LYS A 524 13.52 24.78 -21.46
CA LYS A 524 13.20 23.50 -22.11
C LYS A 524 12.36 22.58 -21.20
N ILE A 525 12.60 22.62 -19.88
CA ILE A 525 11.79 21.90 -18.89
C ILE A 525 10.36 22.46 -18.84
N ILE A 526 10.22 23.79 -18.85
CA ILE A 526 8.91 24.46 -18.87
C ILE A 526 8.15 24.13 -20.17
N GLU A 527 8.82 24.12 -21.31
CA GLU A 527 8.22 23.76 -22.61
C GLU A 527 7.66 22.32 -22.60
N ASN A 528 8.42 21.38 -22.04
CA ASN A 528 7.98 19.98 -21.88
C ASN A 528 6.76 19.86 -20.95
N TYR A 529 6.73 20.59 -19.83
CA TYR A 529 5.57 20.59 -18.94
C TYR A 529 4.31 21.19 -19.60
N LYS A 530 4.47 22.25 -20.41
CA LYS A 530 3.37 22.81 -21.20
C LYS A 530 2.79 21.80 -22.19
N LEU A 531 3.66 21.00 -22.83
CA LEU A 531 3.24 19.94 -23.75
C LEU A 531 2.45 18.84 -23.02
N GLU A 532 2.97 18.35 -21.90
CA GLU A 532 2.33 17.32 -21.07
C GLU A 532 0.96 17.77 -20.54
N ILE A 533 0.85 19.03 -20.12
CA ILE A 533 -0.44 19.62 -19.70
C ILE A 533 -1.43 19.66 -20.86
N ARG A 534 -0.98 20.01 -22.08
CA ARG A 534 -1.85 20.05 -23.26
C ARG A 534 -2.38 18.66 -23.63
N GLU A 535 -1.54 17.63 -23.56
CA GLU A 535 -1.95 16.25 -23.80
C GLU A 535 -2.96 15.75 -22.75
N LEU A 536 -2.75 16.07 -21.48
CA LEU A 536 -3.68 15.74 -20.41
C LEU A 536 -5.03 16.43 -20.58
N MET A 537 -5.03 17.70 -20.97
CA MET A 537 -6.27 18.46 -21.24
C MET A 537 -7.06 17.84 -22.39
N ASN A 538 -6.39 17.41 -23.47
CA ASN A 538 -7.06 16.73 -24.59
C ASN A 538 -7.70 15.41 -24.15
N LYS A 539 -6.97 14.57 -23.39
CA LYS A 539 -7.51 13.31 -22.83
C LYS A 539 -8.71 13.55 -21.92
N ILE A 540 -8.71 14.64 -21.15
CA ILE A 540 -9.85 15.01 -20.30
C ILE A 540 -11.07 15.38 -21.15
N SER A 541 -10.88 16.15 -22.22
CA SER A 541 -11.96 16.49 -23.14
C SER A 541 -12.57 15.25 -23.80
N ASP A 542 -11.74 14.28 -24.20
CA ASP A 542 -12.21 13.02 -24.79
C ASP A 542 -13.03 12.19 -23.78
N MET A 543 -12.55 12.04 -22.54
CA MET A 543 -13.30 11.34 -21.48
C MET A 543 -14.63 12.03 -21.14
N GLN A 544 -14.66 13.36 -21.14
CA GLN A 544 -15.90 14.11 -20.89
C GLN A 544 -16.92 13.91 -22.02
N TYR A 545 -16.45 13.81 -23.26
CA TYR A 545 -17.28 13.50 -24.41
C TYR A 545 -17.88 12.10 -24.30
N GLU A 546 -17.08 11.08 -23.98
CA GLU A 546 -17.54 9.70 -23.78
C GLU A 546 -18.58 9.58 -22.65
N GLN A 547 -18.34 10.22 -21.50
CA GLN A 547 -19.31 10.25 -20.39
C GLN A 547 -20.63 10.91 -20.77
N SER A 548 -20.59 11.95 -21.60
CA SER A 548 -21.81 12.60 -22.09
C SER A 548 -22.63 11.66 -22.97
N GLU A 549 -21.98 10.85 -23.81
CA GLU A 549 -22.64 9.86 -24.67
C GLU A 549 -23.21 8.68 -23.87
N GLU A 550 -22.48 8.18 -22.85
CA GLU A 550 -23.00 7.15 -21.94
C GLU A 550 -24.22 7.64 -21.15
N THR A 551 -24.20 8.89 -20.67
CA THR A 551 -25.32 9.49 -19.95
C THR A 551 -26.55 9.63 -20.84
N LYS A 552 -26.37 10.02 -22.12
CA LYS A 552 -27.46 10.03 -23.12
C LYS A 552 -28.04 8.63 -23.33
N LYS A 553 -27.20 7.61 -23.49
CA LYS A 553 -27.64 6.21 -23.64
C LYS A 553 -28.39 5.69 -22.41
N PHE A 554 -27.93 6.03 -21.20
CA PHE A 554 -28.60 5.67 -19.96
C PHE A 554 -29.98 6.33 -19.84
N ASN A 555 -30.07 7.63 -20.11
CA ASN A 555 -31.32 8.38 -20.07
C ASN A 555 -32.34 7.87 -21.11
N ALA A 556 -31.87 7.48 -22.30
CA ALA A 556 -32.72 6.84 -23.32
C ALA A 556 -33.31 5.52 -22.80
N LYS A 557 -32.48 4.62 -22.24
CA LYS A 557 -32.94 3.34 -21.65
C LYS A 557 -33.87 3.53 -20.45
N PHE A 558 -33.60 4.53 -19.61
CA PHE A 558 -34.46 4.86 -18.46
C PHE A 558 -35.83 5.36 -18.91
N SER A 559 -35.88 6.20 -19.93
CA SER A 559 -37.12 6.71 -20.52
C SER A 559 -37.95 5.59 -21.15
N GLU A 560 -37.30 4.65 -21.85
CA GLU A 560 -37.94 3.49 -22.45
C GLU A 560 -38.55 2.55 -21.38
N ARG A 561 -37.85 2.33 -20.27
CA ARG A 561 -38.35 1.53 -19.14
C ARG A 561 -39.55 2.18 -18.46
N ASN A 562 -39.55 3.50 -18.27
CA ASN A 562 -40.68 4.22 -17.69
C ASN A 562 -41.91 4.13 -18.60
N LEU A 563 -41.72 4.29 -19.91
CA LEU A 563 -42.80 4.13 -20.90
C LEU A 563 -43.39 2.70 -20.87
N LEU A 564 -42.57 1.68 -20.69
CA LEU A 564 -43.03 0.29 -20.57
C LEU A 564 -43.82 0.05 -19.27
N MET A 565 -43.37 0.61 -18.15
CA MET A 565 -44.08 0.52 -16.86
C MET A 565 -45.43 1.23 -16.90
N GLU A 566 -45.48 2.40 -17.55
CA GLU A 566 -46.72 3.16 -17.75
C GLU A 566 -47.73 2.37 -18.60
N LYS A 567 -47.27 1.74 -19.70
CA LYS A 567 -48.11 0.84 -20.52
C LYS A 567 -48.65 -0.35 -19.71
N LYS A 568 -47.82 -0.98 -18.86
CA LYS A 568 -48.25 -2.10 -18.00
C LYS A 568 -49.27 -1.65 -16.95
N ASN A 569 -49.08 -0.49 -16.34
CA ASN A 569 -50.04 0.08 -15.39
C ASN A 569 -51.37 0.40 -16.08
N GLN A 570 -51.34 0.96 -17.29
CA GLN A 570 -52.53 1.25 -18.07
C GLN A 570 -53.30 -0.03 -18.43
N GLN A 571 -52.59 -1.10 -18.78
CA GLN A 571 -53.20 -2.41 -19.04
C GLN A 571 -53.89 -2.96 -17.78
N LEU A 572 -53.23 -2.88 -16.62
CA LEU A 572 -53.78 -3.33 -15.34
C LEU A 572 -55.05 -2.57 -14.94
N ILE A 573 -55.08 -1.26 -15.23
CA ILE A 573 -56.26 -0.41 -15.03
C ILE A 573 -57.41 -0.86 -15.95
N ASN A 574 -57.12 -1.14 -17.22
CA ASN A 574 -58.11 -1.61 -18.19
C ASN A 574 -58.69 -2.99 -17.80
N ASP A 575 -57.84 -3.94 -17.40
CA ASP A 575 -58.25 -5.27 -16.95
C ASP A 575 -59.12 -5.18 -15.69
N PHE A 576 -58.78 -4.27 -14.77
CA PHE A 576 -59.56 -4.00 -13.57
C PHE A 576 -60.93 -3.37 -13.88
N GLN A 577 -60.99 -2.43 -14.83
CA GLN A 577 -62.25 -1.83 -15.29
C GLN A 577 -63.16 -2.86 -15.97
N GLN A 578 -62.59 -3.82 -16.71
CA GLN A 578 -63.35 -4.94 -17.28
C GLN A 578 -63.94 -5.87 -16.19
N MET A 579 -63.19 -6.13 -15.11
CA MET A 579 -63.72 -6.88 -13.95
C MET A 579 -64.84 -6.15 -13.21
N GLN A 580 -64.81 -4.81 -13.13
CA GLN A 580 -65.85 -4.01 -12.47
C GLN A 580 -67.23 -4.09 -13.15
N ASN A 581 -67.28 -4.41 -14.44
CA ASN A 581 -68.52 -4.54 -15.21
C ASN A 581 -69.20 -5.91 -15.06
N SER A 582 -68.68 -6.81 -14.21
CA SER A 582 -69.30 -8.10 -13.91
C SER A 582 -70.45 -7.97 -12.89
N PRO A 583 -71.70 -8.35 -13.25
CA PRO A 583 -72.88 -8.15 -12.39
C PRO A 583 -72.83 -8.86 -11.03
N LYS A 584 -71.95 -9.86 -10.86
CA LYS A 584 -71.84 -10.66 -9.63
C LYS A 584 -71.08 -9.97 -8.49
N ILE A 585 -70.35 -8.89 -8.76
CA ILE A 585 -69.41 -8.29 -7.79
C ILE A 585 -70.00 -7.04 -7.08
N GLN A 586 -71.02 -6.41 -7.66
CA GLN A 586 -71.52 -5.11 -7.22
C GLN A 586 -72.30 -5.10 -5.88
N ASN A 587 -72.70 -6.26 -5.35
CA ASN A 587 -73.52 -6.35 -4.13
C ASN A 587 -72.77 -6.86 -2.87
N SER A 588 -71.45 -7.03 -2.93
CA SER A 588 -70.66 -7.49 -1.77
C SER A 588 -70.31 -6.33 -0.83
N SER A 589 -70.48 -6.50 0.48
CA SER A 589 -70.06 -5.54 1.52
C SER A 589 -68.54 -5.25 1.47
N ILE A 590 -67.76 -6.20 0.96
CA ILE A 590 -66.31 -6.07 0.71
C ILE A 590 -66.05 -4.99 -0.35
N PHE A 591 -66.96 -4.85 -1.33
CA PHE A 591 -66.81 -3.89 -2.42
C PHE A 591 -67.03 -2.44 -1.97
N LYS A 592 -67.94 -2.20 -1.01
CA LYS A 592 -68.13 -0.88 -0.37
C LYS A 592 -66.91 -0.46 0.45
N SER A 593 -66.37 -1.36 1.27
CA SER A 593 -65.14 -1.10 2.03
C SER A 593 -63.92 -0.86 1.13
N TYR A 594 -63.85 -1.59 0.01
CA TYR A 594 -62.80 -1.38 -0.99
C TYR A 594 -62.92 -0.01 -1.68
N TYR A 595 -64.13 0.47 -1.99
CA TYR A 595 -64.33 1.80 -2.59
C TYR A 595 -63.98 2.94 -1.64
N GLU A 596 -64.28 2.81 -0.34
CA GLU A 596 -63.83 3.78 0.67
C GLU A 596 -62.31 3.82 0.77
N LYS A 597 -61.65 2.64 0.75
CA LYS A 597 -60.18 2.56 0.72
C LYS A 597 -59.58 3.11 -0.58
N LYS A 598 -60.19 2.84 -1.73
CA LYS A 598 -59.78 3.36 -3.05
C LYS A 598 -59.88 4.88 -3.10
N ASN A 599 -60.98 5.45 -2.59
CA ASN A 599 -61.14 6.91 -2.51
C ASN A 599 -60.10 7.54 -1.59
N LYS A 600 -59.77 6.88 -0.47
CA LYS A 600 -58.72 7.33 0.45
C LYS A 600 -57.32 7.22 -0.16
N ILE A 601 -57.03 6.15 -0.90
CA ILE A 601 -55.77 5.98 -1.65
C ILE A 601 -55.66 7.03 -2.75
N SER A 602 -56.74 7.31 -3.50
CA SER A 602 -56.77 8.33 -4.54
C SER A 602 -56.55 9.75 -3.96
N GLN A 603 -57.10 10.04 -2.78
CA GLN A 603 -56.84 11.29 -2.05
C GLN A 603 -55.36 11.40 -1.63
N LEU A 604 -54.79 10.31 -1.10
CA LEU A 604 -53.36 10.27 -0.72
C LEU A 604 -52.43 10.37 -1.92
N GLN A 605 -52.78 9.77 -3.06
CA GLN A 605 -52.03 9.87 -4.31
C GLN A 605 -52.05 11.30 -4.87
N ASN A 606 -53.19 12.00 -4.82
CA ASN A 606 -53.24 13.42 -5.17
C ASN A 606 -52.40 14.28 -4.23
N GLN A 607 -52.40 14.01 -2.92
CA GLN A 607 -51.55 14.73 -1.97
C GLN A 607 -50.06 14.47 -2.21
N LEU A 608 -49.67 13.23 -2.52
CA LEU A 608 -48.30 12.87 -2.91
C LEU A 608 -47.87 13.55 -4.22
N SER A 609 -48.73 13.56 -5.24
CA SER A 609 -48.44 14.22 -6.51
C SER A 609 -48.20 15.73 -6.33
N ILE A 610 -49.00 16.40 -5.49
CA ILE A 610 -48.80 17.82 -5.17
C ILE A 610 -47.48 18.05 -4.43
N LEU A 611 -47.12 17.17 -3.49
CA LEU A 611 -45.84 17.26 -2.77
C LEU A 611 -44.63 17.00 -3.68
N GLU A 612 -44.75 16.07 -4.63
CA GLU A 612 -43.72 15.77 -5.63
C GLU A 612 -43.54 16.94 -6.61
N GLU A 613 -44.63 17.56 -7.08
CA GLU A 613 -44.57 18.77 -7.91
C GLU A 613 -43.93 19.95 -7.16
N MET A 614 -44.28 20.17 -5.89
CA MET A 614 -43.66 21.20 -5.06
C MET A 614 -42.16 20.95 -4.83
N ASN A 615 -41.75 19.69 -4.64
CA ASN A 615 -40.34 19.33 -4.46
C ASN A 615 -39.56 19.50 -5.77
N LEU A 616 -40.15 19.09 -6.90
CA LEU A 616 -39.54 19.25 -8.23
C LEU A 616 -39.37 20.73 -8.59
N GLU A 617 -40.36 21.57 -8.27
CA GLU A 617 -40.30 23.01 -8.51
C GLU A 617 -39.24 23.69 -7.63
N ASN A 618 -39.14 23.31 -6.36
CA ASN A 618 -38.05 23.76 -5.48
C ASN A 618 -36.67 23.34 -6.00
N GLN A 619 -36.53 22.12 -6.51
CA GLN A 619 -35.28 21.65 -7.12
C GLN A 619 -34.95 22.43 -8.40
N LYS A 620 -35.92 22.72 -9.28
CA LYS A 620 -35.74 23.56 -10.46
C LYS A 620 -35.29 24.97 -10.09
N GLN A 621 -35.92 25.60 -9.09
CA GLN A 621 -35.53 26.93 -8.63
C GLN A 621 -34.10 26.96 -8.04
N ASN A 622 -33.70 25.93 -7.31
CA ASN A 622 -32.33 25.80 -6.79
C ASN A 622 -31.31 25.58 -7.92
N LEU A 623 -31.64 24.76 -8.92
CA LEU A 623 -30.80 24.54 -10.09
C LEU A 623 -30.64 25.83 -10.91
N GLN A 624 -31.73 26.57 -11.12
CA GLN A 624 -31.75 27.86 -11.82
C GLN A 624 -30.83 28.87 -11.14
N LYS A 625 -30.92 29.01 -9.81
CA LYS A 625 -30.03 29.89 -9.02
C LYS A 625 -28.55 29.48 -9.13
N SER A 626 -28.26 28.18 -9.16
CA SER A 626 -26.90 27.67 -9.33
C SER A 626 -26.36 27.95 -10.74
N ILE A 627 -27.19 27.83 -11.78
CA ILE A 627 -26.81 28.13 -13.16
C ILE A 627 -26.53 29.63 -13.32
N GLU A 628 -27.37 30.51 -12.77
CA GLU A 628 -27.18 31.96 -12.80
C GLU A 628 -25.89 32.39 -12.08
N LYS A 629 -25.57 31.74 -10.94
CA LYS A 629 -24.30 31.97 -10.22
C LYS A 629 -23.09 31.58 -11.07
N ASN A 630 -23.11 30.38 -11.67
CA ASN A 630 -22.00 29.88 -12.48
C ASN A 630 -21.82 30.71 -13.77
N GLN A 631 -22.90 31.21 -14.37
CA GLN A 631 -22.82 32.11 -15.53
C GLN A 631 -22.16 33.45 -15.17
N LYS A 632 -22.47 34.02 -14.00
CA LYS A 632 -21.80 35.25 -13.51
C LYS A 632 -20.31 35.03 -13.26
N GLU A 633 -19.94 33.89 -12.65
CA GLU A 633 -18.53 33.54 -12.42
C GLU A 633 -17.77 33.34 -13.74
N PHE A 634 -18.42 32.73 -14.75
CA PHE A 634 -17.82 32.52 -16.07
C PHE A 634 -17.60 33.83 -16.84
N GLU A 635 -18.55 34.77 -16.78
CA GLU A 635 -18.37 36.10 -17.41
C GLU A 635 -17.28 36.93 -16.71
N ASN A 636 -17.13 36.83 -15.39
CA ASN A 636 -16.01 37.44 -14.66
C ASN A 636 -14.66 36.84 -15.10
N LEU A 637 -14.58 35.52 -15.30
CA LEU A 637 -13.37 34.85 -15.79
C LEU A 637 -12.98 35.25 -17.21
N LYS A 638 -13.96 35.53 -18.09
CA LYS A 638 -13.67 36.05 -19.44
C LYS A 638 -13.01 37.43 -19.39
N LEU A 639 -13.50 38.34 -18.55
CA LEU A 639 -12.91 39.67 -18.37
C LEU A 639 -11.46 39.58 -17.86
N THR A 640 -11.20 38.73 -16.87
CA THR A 640 -9.83 38.54 -16.33
C THR A 640 -8.87 37.94 -17.37
N ASN A 641 -9.37 37.07 -18.25
CA ASN A 641 -8.55 36.47 -19.31
C ASN A 641 -8.26 37.44 -20.46
N SER A 642 -9.13 38.41 -20.75
CA SER A 642 -8.83 39.47 -21.73
C SER A 642 -7.74 40.42 -21.25
N GLU A 643 -7.73 40.79 -19.97
CA GLU A 643 -6.68 41.63 -19.38
C GLU A 643 -5.33 40.91 -19.37
N LYS A 644 -5.30 39.61 -19.04
CA LYS A 644 -4.07 38.79 -19.09
C LYS A 644 -3.50 38.68 -20.51
N ARG A 645 -4.33 38.64 -21.55
CA ARG A 645 -3.85 38.60 -22.95
C ARG A 645 -3.20 39.92 -23.38
N ALA A 646 -3.73 41.07 -22.92
CA ALA A 646 -3.11 42.36 -23.20
C ALA A 646 -1.71 42.47 -22.57
N ASN A 647 -1.55 42.03 -21.32
CA ASN A 647 -0.26 42.05 -20.62
C ASN A 647 0.79 41.13 -21.27
N ILE A 648 0.38 39.96 -21.76
CA ILE A 648 1.31 39.02 -22.45
C ILE A 648 1.83 39.62 -23.77
N GLU A 649 1.01 40.37 -24.50
CA GLU A 649 1.43 40.99 -25.76
C GLU A 649 2.42 42.15 -25.50
N GLU A 650 2.26 42.87 -24.39
CA GLU A 650 3.20 43.90 -23.95
C GLU A 650 4.55 43.32 -23.49
N GLU A 651 4.53 42.25 -22.69
CA GLU A 651 5.75 41.53 -22.29
C GLU A 651 6.54 40.97 -23.49
N LYS A 652 5.83 40.47 -24.51
CA LYS A 652 6.46 39.94 -25.73
C LYS A 652 7.23 41.03 -26.49
N LYS A 653 6.68 42.25 -26.53
CA LYS A 653 7.33 43.40 -27.17
C LYS A 653 8.60 43.82 -26.43
N ILE A 654 8.56 43.82 -25.09
CA ILE A 654 9.73 44.10 -24.24
C ILE A 654 10.84 43.07 -24.47
N LEU A 655 10.48 41.80 -24.62
CA LEU A 655 11.45 40.71 -24.84
C LEU A 655 12.13 40.81 -26.22
N GLU A 656 11.40 41.25 -27.25
CA GLU A 656 11.96 41.51 -28.58
C GLU A 656 12.97 42.67 -28.57
N ASP A 657 12.67 43.75 -27.85
CA ASP A 657 13.59 44.89 -27.69
C ASP A 657 14.87 44.50 -26.92
N GLN A 658 14.76 43.68 -25.88
CA GLN A 658 15.92 43.16 -25.14
C GLN A 658 16.82 42.27 -26.03
N LYS A 659 16.21 41.43 -26.87
CA LYS A 659 16.95 40.57 -27.80
C LYS A 659 17.75 41.38 -28.83
N LEU A 660 17.19 42.50 -29.29
CA LEU A 660 17.87 43.41 -30.20
C LEU A 660 19.08 44.09 -29.54
N GLN A 661 18.94 44.55 -28.28
CA GLN A 661 20.04 45.14 -27.52
C GLN A 661 21.19 44.15 -27.29
N MET A 662 20.88 42.89 -26.97
CA MET A 662 21.88 41.83 -26.80
C MET A 662 22.65 41.54 -28.09
N GLN A 663 21.97 41.55 -29.25
CA GLN A 663 22.65 41.37 -30.55
C GLN A 663 23.61 42.53 -30.87
N ILE A 664 23.26 43.75 -30.50
CA ILE A 664 24.14 44.92 -30.64
C ILE A 664 25.37 44.78 -29.74
N GLY A 665 25.20 44.31 -28.50
CA GLY A 665 26.30 44.03 -27.56
C GLY A 665 27.30 43.01 -28.12
N ILE A 666 26.80 41.85 -28.58
CA ILE A 666 27.62 40.80 -29.18
C ILE A 666 28.44 41.31 -30.38
N GLN A 667 27.86 42.22 -31.18
CA GLN A 667 28.55 42.78 -32.33
C GLN A 667 29.70 43.72 -31.91
N ARG A 668 29.51 44.55 -30.88
CA ARG A 668 30.57 45.41 -30.33
C ARG A 668 31.71 44.60 -29.71
N ASP A 669 31.40 43.51 -29.01
CA ASP A 669 32.42 42.67 -28.39
C ASP A 669 33.27 41.95 -29.45
N LYS A 670 32.67 41.53 -30.56
CA LYS A 670 33.42 41.00 -31.71
C LYS A 670 34.41 42.00 -32.29
N GLU A 671 34.00 43.27 -32.41
CA GLU A 671 34.86 44.35 -32.92
C GLU A 671 36.04 44.61 -31.96
N LYS A 672 35.78 44.64 -30.64
CA LYS A 672 36.85 44.75 -29.62
C LYS A 672 37.82 43.58 -29.62
N ILE A 673 37.32 42.34 -29.80
CA ILE A 673 38.17 41.15 -29.87
C ILE A 673 39.11 41.22 -31.08
N GLU A 674 38.64 41.69 -32.24
CA GLU A 674 39.51 41.88 -33.41
C GLU A 674 40.55 42.99 -33.19
N GLU A 675 40.21 44.07 -32.49
CA GLU A 675 41.16 45.12 -32.13
C GLU A 675 42.26 44.60 -31.17
N ILE A 676 41.88 43.81 -30.16
CA ILE A 676 42.83 43.18 -29.22
C ILE A 676 43.76 42.20 -29.96
N LYS A 677 43.22 41.38 -30.88
CA LYS A 677 44.06 40.47 -31.69
C LYS A 677 45.12 41.23 -32.47
N LYS A 678 44.75 42.35 -33.08
CA LYS A 678 45.69 43.19 -33.83
C LYS A 678 46.79 43.76 -32.94
N GLN A 679 46.45 44.20 -31.72
CA GLN A 679 47.44 44.67 -30.73
C GLN A 679 48.37 43.55 -30.24
N VAL A 680 47.85 42.33 -30.08
CA VAL A 680 48.67 41.15 -29.71
C VAL A 680 49.64 40.79 -30.84
N GLU A 681 49.21 40.83 -32.10
CA GLU A 681 50.09 40.58 -33.26
C GLU A 681 51.24 41.61 -33.34
N GLU A 682 50.94 42.89 -33.12
CA GLU A 682 51.97 43.96 -33.10
C GLU A 682 52.97 43.80 -31.93
N ASN A 683 52.50 43.30 -30.78
CA ASN A 683 53.35 43.03 -29.62
C ASN A 683 54.20 41.76 -29.78
N ASP A 684 53.65 40.71 -30.40
CA ASP A 684 54.38 39.49 -30.74
C ASP A 684 55.52 39.80 -31.74
N GLU A 685 55.31 40.67 -32.73
CA GLU A 685 56.38 41.12 -33.64
C GLU A 685 57.52 41.87 -32.94
N LYS A 686 57.20 42.68 -31.92
CA LYS A 686 58.21 43.36 -31.09
C LYS A 686 58.97 42.38 -30.20
N PHE A 687 58.26 41.48 -29.53
CA PHE A 687 58.85 40.47 -28.65
C PHE A 687 59.80 39.53 -29.40
N ASN A 688 59.43 39.15 -30.63
CA ASN A 688 60.25 38.30 -31.49
C ASN A 688 61.57 38.97 -31.96
N LYS A 689 61.64 40.30 -31.98
CA LYS A 689 62.89 41.03 -32.26
C LYS A 689 63.81 41.12 -31.04
N GLU A 690 63.24 41.19 -29.84
CA GLU A 690 64.02 41.40 -28.61
C GLU A 690 64.53 40.10 -27.96
N PHE A 691 63.81 38.98 -28.12
CA PHE A 691 64.16 37.71 -27.42
C PHE A 691 64.07 36.46 -28.31
N PRO A 692 64.97 36.29 -29.30
CA PRO A 692 64.88 35.23 -30.31
C PRO A 692 65.07 33.80 -29.74
N THR A 693 65.87 33.64 -28.68
CA THR A 693 66.07 32.33 -28.03
C THR A 693 64.88 31.91 -27.17
N LEU A 694 64.25 32.85 -26.47
CA LEU A 694 63.05 32.62 -25.68
C LEU A 694 61.86 32.27 -26.61
N ASN A 695 61.78 32.92 -27.77
CA ASN A 695 60.77 32.65 -28.78
C ASN A 695 60.82 31.18 -29.25
N SER A 696 62.01 30.60 -29.46
CA SER A 696 62.14 29.18 -29.85
C SER A 696 61.54 28.21 -28.84
N ASP A 697 61.68 28.49 -27.54
CA ASP A 697 61.12 27.64 -26.49
C ASP A 697 59.61 27.86 -26.30
N PHE A 698 59.13 29.10 -26.46
CA PHE A 698 57.69 29.38 -26.53
C PHE A 698 57.04 28.72 -27.74
N GLU A 699 57.73 28.66 -28.88
CA GLU A 699 57.21 28.04 -30.11
C GLU A 699 57.12 26.50 -29.96
N LYS A 700 58.06 25.87 -29.24
CA LYS A 700 57.94 24.46 -28.84
C LYS A 700 56.75 24.21 -27.91
N ILE A 701 56.55 25.06 -26.90
CA ILE A 701 55.41 24.97 -25.98
C ILE A 701 54.09 25.21 -26.73
N ARG A 702 54.05 26.17 -27.66
CA ARG A 702 52.90 26.47 -28.51
C ARG A 702 52.55 25.28 -29.40
N ASN A 703 53.56 24.62 -29.99
CA ASN A 703 53.36 23.42 -30.80
C ASN A 703 52.85 22.23 -29.97
N GLN A 704 53.38 22.02 -28.76
CA GLN A 704 52.87 21.00 -27.82
C GLN A 704 51.42 21.29 -27.40
N ASN A 705 51.08 22.55 -27.11
CA ASN A 705 49.71 22.95 -26.79
C ASN A 705 48.75 22.79 -27.97
N LEU A 706 49.19 23.11 -29.19
CA LEU A 706 48.40 22.87 -30.41
C LEU A 706 48.15 21.37 -30.63
N GLU A 707 49.14 20.51 -30.35
CA GLU A 707 49.00 19.06 -30.43
C GLU A 707 47.98 18.54 -29.39
N ILE A 708 48.07 19.00 -28.14
CA ILE A 708 47.11 18.68 -27.07
C ILE A 708 45.69 19.14 -27.45
N GLN A 709 45.55 20.36 -27.97
CA GLN A 709 44.24 20.88 -28.43
C GLN A 709 43.68 20.05 -29.58
N SER A 710 44.52 19.61 -30.53
CA SER A 710 44.14 18.69 -31.61
C SER A 710 43.62 17.36 -31.06
N MET A 711 44.29 16.77 -30.06
CA MET A 711 43.85 15.54 -29.41
C MET A 711 42.52 15.72 -28.68
N ILE A 712 42.33 16.84 -27.96
CA ILE A 712 41.07 17.17 -27.28
C ILE A 712 39.94 17.35 -28.29
N GLN A 713 40.16 18.05 -29.39
CA GLN A 713 39.17 18.22 -30.45
C GLN A 713 38.78 16.90 -31.11
N LYS A 714 39.76 16.00 -31.33
CA LYS A 714 39.52 14.65 -31.84
C LYS A 714 38.65 13.82 -30.89
N GLN A 715 38.94 13.85 -29.58
CA GLN A 715 38.13 13.17 -28.56
C GLN A 715 36.72 13.77 -28.46
N ARG A 716 36.58 15.10 -28.52
CA ARG A 716 35.25 15.77 -28.52
C ARG A 716 34.41 15.35 -29.73
N LYS A 717 35.00 15.30 -30.93
CA LYS A 717 34.32 14.80 -32.14
C LYS A 717 33.90 13.34 -31.99
N GLU A 718 34.75 12.48 -31.43
CA GLU A 718 34.41 11.07 -31.20
C GLU A 718 33.25 10.90 -30.21
N ILE A 719 33.24 11.68 -29.12
CA ILE A 719 32.14 11.70 -28.15
C ILE A 719 30.85 12.20 -28.81
N GLN A 720 30.93 13.26 -29.61
CA GLN A 720 29.78 13.82 -30.32
C GLN A 720 29.20 12.81 -31.31
N ASN A 721 30.04 12.10 -32.06
CA ASN A 721 29.60 11.03 -32.96
C ASN A 721 28.92 9.88 -32.20
N LYS A 722 29.49 9.43 -31.07
CA LYS A 722 28.87 8.40 -30.22
C LYS A 722 27.52 8.86 -29.67
N LYS A 723 27.38 10.12 -29.28
CA LYS A 723 26.12 10.70 -28.80
C LYS A 723 25.05 10.71 -29.92
N GLN A 724 25.41 11.10 -31.14
CA GLN A 724 24.51 11.07 -32.29
C GLN A 724 24.04 9.64 -32.63
N VAL A 725 24.92 8.64 -32.54
CA VAL A 725 24.56 7.23 -32.73
C VAL A 725 23.55 6.77 -31.68
N ILE A 726 23.75 7.12 -30.40
CA ILE A 726 22.83 6.77 -29.31
C ILE A 726 21.47 7.47 -29.50
N GLU A 727 21.43 8.74 -29.90
CA GLU A 727 20.18 9.45 -30.17
C GLU A 727 19.42 8.82 -31.34
N LYS A 728 20.12 8.42 -32.42
CA LYS A 728 19.52 7.70 -33.54
C LYS A 728 18.91 6.36 -33.11
N GLN A 729 19.63 5.58 -32.30
CA GLN A 729 19.12 4.30 -31.76
C GLN A 729 17.90 4.49 -30.84
N LYS A 730 17.88 5.55 -30.03
CA LYS A 730 16.71 5.88 -29.19
C LYS A 730 15.48 6.20 -30.02
N MET A 731 15.63 7.01 -31.07
CA MET A 731 14.54 7.34 -31.99
C MET A 731 14.02 6.09 -32.71
N GLU A 732 14.91 5.19 -33.13
CA GLU A 732 14.54 3.93 -33.78
C GLU A 732 13.74 3.01 -32.84
N ILE A 733 14.15 2.88 -31.58
CA ILE A 733 13.39 2.11 -30.57
C ILE A 733 12.02 2.75 -30.30
N HIS A 734 11.95 4.08 -30.22
CA HIS A 734 10.70 4.79 -29.99
C HIS A 734 9.70 4.55 -31.14
N ASN A 735 10.15 4.66 -32.38
CA ASN A 735 9.32 4.40 -33.56
C ASN A 735 8.82 2.94 -33.59
N GLN A 736 9.66 1.96 -33.21
CA GLN A 736 9.25 0.55 -33.11
C GLN A 736 8.19 0.31 -32.02
N ILE A 737 8.20 1.09 -30.95
CA ILE A 737 7.17 1.03 -29.90
C ILE A 737 5.86 1.62 -30.41
N GLU A 738 5.89 2.81 -31.02
CA GLU A 738 4.69 3.44 -31.60
C GLU A 738 4.03 2.56 -32.67
N GLU A 739 4.82 1.91 -33.53
CA GLU A 739 4.30 0.99 -34.54
C GLU A 739 3.59 -0.22 -33.90
N LYS A 740 4.14 -0.77 -32.82
CA LYS A 740 3.52 -1.89 -32.08
C LYS A 740 2.24 -1.46 -31.36
N GLU A 741 2.23 -0.29 -30.74
CA GLU A 741 1.05 0.26 -30.07
C GLU A 741 -0.09 0.54 -31.07
N SER A 742 0.23 1.10 -32.22
CA SER A 742 -0.71 1.30 -33.33
C SER A 742 -1.31 -0.01 -33.83
N ASN A 743 -0.48 -1.06 -34.00
CA ASN A 743 -0.95 -2.39 -34.39
C ASN A 743 -1.84 -3.05 -33.33
N ILE A 744 -1.55 -2.86 -32.03
CA ILE A 744 -2.40 -3.36 -30.93
C ILE A 744 -3.74 -2.63 -30.92
N ALA A 745 -3.74 -1.30 -31.10
CA ALA A 745 -4.96 -0.50 -31.17
C ALA A 745 -5.86 -0.95 -32.32
N LYS A 746 -5.28 -1.16 -33.51
CA LYS A 746 -6.00 -1.66 -34.70
C LYS A 746 -6.61 -3.04 -34.47
N ASN A 747 -5.83 -4.00 -33.94
CA ASN A 747 -6.35 -5.33 -33.62
C ASN A 747 -7.45 -5.30 -32.56
N THR A 748 -7.38 -4.36 -31.60
CA THR A 748 -8.43 -4.19 -30.58
C THR A 748 -9.72 -3.67 -31.21
N GLN A 749 -9.62 -2.71 -32.12
CA GLN A 749 -10.75 -2.16 -32.85
C GLN A 749 -11.42 -3.22 -33.76
N ASP A 750 -10.63 -4.03 -34.47
CA ASP A 750 -11.14 -5.12 -35.31
C ASP A 750 -11.87 -6.18 -34.47
N ASN A 751 -11.33 -6.53 -33.30
CA ASN A 751 -11.99 -7.46 -32.36
C ASN A 751 -13.29 -6.88 -31.78
N GLN A 752 -13.35 -5.59 -31.47
CA GLN A 752 -14.57 -4.94 -31.01
C GLN A 752 -15.66 -4.95 -32.09
N LYS A 753 -15.29 -4.73 -33.36
CA LYS A 753 -16.23 -4.81 -34.49
C LYS A 753 -16.81 -6.23 -34.64
N ILE A 754 -15.97 -7.27 -34.54
CA ILE A 754 -16.43 -8.67 -34.59
C ILE A 754 -17.39 -8.99 -33.44
N ILE A 755 -17.14 -8.45 -32.23
CA ILE A 755 -18.03 -8.63 -31.09
C ILE A 755 -19.39 -7.97 -31.36
N GLN A 756 -19.40 -6.74 -31.85
CA GLN A 756 -20.63 -6.01 -32.18
C GLN A 756 -21.47 -6.73 -33.25
N GLU A 757 -20.83 -7.22 -34.33
CA GLU A 757 -21.51 -7.98 -35.38
C GLU A 757 -22.15 -9.27 -34.83
N LYS A 758 -21.51 -9.94 -33.87
CA LYS A 758 -22.04 -11.13 -33.22
C LYS A 758 -23.18 -10.83 -32.24
N GLU A 759 -23.08 -9.74 -31.50
CA GLU A 759 -24.16 -9.28 -30.61
C GLU A 759 -25.41 -8.92 -31.41
N GLU A 760 -25.26 -8.25 -32.56
CA GLU A 760 -26.36 -7.90 -33.46
C GLU A 760 -27.02 -9.16 -34.05
N LEU A 761 -26.23 -10.15 -34.48
CA LEU A 761 -26.74 -11.46 -34.91
C LEU A 761 -27.52 -12.19 -33.81
N CYS A 762 -27.04 -12.18 -32.57
CA CYS A 762 -27.76 -12.77 -31.43
C CYS A 762 -29.09 -12.05 -31.16
N MET A 763 -29.09 -10.72 -31.16
CA MET A 763 -30.30 -9.93 -30.91
C MET A 763 -31.35 -10.16 -32.02
N ASN A 764 -30.93 -10.23 -33.28
CA ASN A 764 -31.82 -10.57 -34.40
C ASN A 764 -32.40 -12.00 -34.29
N PHE A 765 -31.59 -12.95 -33.83
CA PHE A 765 -32.05 -14.33 -33.59
C PHE A 765 -33.09 -14.40 -32.46
N LEU A 766 -32.82 -13.71 -31.34
CA LEU A 766 -33.76 -13.64 -30.20
C LEU A 766 -35.07 -12.95 -30.59
N PHE A 767 -35.01 -11.86 -31.36
CA PHE A 767 -36.20 -11.16 -31.86
C PHE A 767 -37.07 -12.07 -32.76
N ASN A 768 -36.44 -12.88 -33.61
CA ASN A 768 -37.15 -13.84 -34.46
C ASN A 768 -37.81 -14.96 -33.64
N ILE A 769 -37.17 -15.42 -32.56
CA ILE A 769 -37.76 -16.41 -31.63
C ILE A 769 -38.98 -15.83 -30.93
N ASP A 770 -38.90 -14.59 -30.43
CA ASP A 770 -40.02 -13.96 -29.73
C ASP A 770 -41.20 -13.70 -30.69
N SER A 771 -40.93 -13.30 -31.93
CA SER A 771 -41.97 -13.17 -32.97
C SER A 771 -42.64 -14.51 -33.31
N LEU A 772 -41.88 -15.60 -33.35
CA LEU A 772 -42.44 -16.95 -33.55
C LEU A 772 -43.30 -17.37 -32.36
N LYS A 773 -42.87 -17.08 -31.13
CA LYS A 773 -43.63 -17.36 -29.92
C LYS A 773 -44.97 -16.64 -29.91
N GLU A 774 -44.99 -15.34 -30.21
CA GLU A 774 -46.24 -14.56 -30.32
C GLU A 774 -47.20 -15.12 -31.38
N LYS A 775 -46.67 -15.58 -32.53
CA LYS A 775 -47.49 -16.21 -33.58
C LYS A 775 -48.12 -17.53 -33.12
N ILE A 776 -47.36 -18.35 -32.37
CA ILE A 776 -47.86 -19.62 -31.84
C ILE A 776 -48.89 -19.37 -30.74
N GLU A 777 -48.64 -18.43 -29.83
CA GLU A 777 -49.59 -18.05 -28.78
C GLU A 777 -50.89 -17.49 -29.37
N SER A 778 -50.80 -16.66 -30.42
CA SER A 778 -51.98 -16.16 -31.16
C SER A 778 -52.77 -17.28 -31.83
N LEU A 779 -52.09 -18.30 -32.38
CA LEU A 779 -52.75 -19.47 -32.96
C LEU A 779 -53.46 -20.31 -31.89
N ILE A 780 -52.83 -20.53 -30.74
CA ILE A 780 -53.43 -21.23 -29.59
C ILE A 780 -54.68 -20.49 -29.10
N GLU A 781 -54.62 -19.16 -29.00
CA GLU A 781 -55.76 -18.34 -28.56
C GLU A 781 -56.92 -18.38 -29.57
N LYS A 782 -56.62 -18.37 -30.87
CA LYS A 782 -57.64 -18.50 -31.94
C LYS A 782 -58.32 -19.87 -31.93
N ILE A 783 -57.59 -20.94 -31.63
CA ILE A 783 -58.12 -22.31 -31.55
C ILE A 783 -58.93 -22.51 -30.25
N SER A 784 -58.64 -21.75 -29.19
CA SER A 784 -59.26 -21.93 -27.86
C SER A 784 -60.65 -21.27 -27.70
N LYS A 785 -61.19 -20.58 -28.71
CA LYS A 785 -62.54 -19.99 -28.63
C LYS A 785 -63.64 -21.03 -28.91
N PRO A 786 -64.69 -21.15 -28.08
CA PRO A 786 -65.55 -22.32 -28.09
C PRO A 786 -66.77 -22.12 -29.02
N LYS A 787 -66.74 -22.73 -30.21
CA LYS A 787 -67.96 -23.23 -30.87
C LYS A 787 -67.63 -24.54 -31.60
N LYS A 788 -67.82 -25.65 -30.87
CA LYS A 788 -67.67 -27.05 -31.31
C LYS A 788 -66.27 -27.42 -31.83
N ILE A 789 -65.31 -27.46 -30.90
CA ILE A 789 -64.01 -28.11 -31.08
C ILE A 789 -64.29 -29.62 -31.24
N SER A 790 -64.07 -30.15 -32.43
CA SER A 790 -64.15 -31.58 -32.74
C SER A 790 -62.97 -32.32 -32.08
N GLN A 791 -63.03 -33.65 -31.94
CA GLN A 791 -61.90 -34.43 -31.39
C GLN A 791 -60.58 -34.23 -32.18
N ILE A 792 -60.65 -33.77 -33.44
CA ILE A 792 -59.49 -33.40 -34.25
C ILE A 792 -58.82 -32.13 -33.69
N ASP A 793 -59.59 -31.16 -33.22
CA ASP A 793 -59.10 -29.88 -32.69
C ASP A 793 -58.43 -30.04 -31.32
N GLN A 794 -58.84 -31.02 -30.50
CA GLN A 794 -58.13 -31.37 -29.26
C GLN A 794 -56.75 -31.98 -29.55
N LYS A 795 -56.64 -32.86 -30.55
CA LYS A 795 -55.34 -33.44 -30.94
C LYS A 795 -54.41 -32.40 -31.55
N ILE A 796 -54.93 -31.44 -32.31
CA ILE A 796 -54.14 -30.32 -32.84
C ILE A 796 -53.68 -29.39 -31.71
N LEU A 797 -54.54 -29.11 -30.73
CA LEU A 797 -54.17 -28.31 -29.57
C LEU A 797 -53.11 -29.01 -28.70
N GLU A 798 -53.23 -30.32 -28.52
CA GLU A 798 -52.27 -31.14 -27.77
C GLU A 798 -50.95 -31.28 -28.53
N PHE A 799 -50.99 -31.44 -29.86
CA PHE A 799 -49.81 -31.38 -30.72
C PHE A 799 -49.13 -30.01 -30.62
N ALA A 800 -49.88 -28.90 -30.74
CA ALA A 800 -49.31 -27.56 -30.62
C ALA A 800 -48.68 -27.29 -29.24
N LYS A 801 -49.30 -27.79 -28.15
CA LYS A 801 -48.74 -27.71 -26.79
C LYS A 801 -47.47 -28.55 -26.65
N ASN A 802 -47.45 -29.76 -27.20
CA ASN A 802 -46.28 -30.62 -27.18
C ASN A 802 -45.15 -30.05 -28.04
N THR A 803 -45.45 -29.51 -29.22
CA THR A 803 -44.48 -28.81 -30.07
C THR A 803 -43.94 -27.55 -29.39
N LEU A 804 -44.78 -26.78 -28.68
CA LEU A 804 -44.31 -25.62 -27.90
C LEU A 804 -43.36 -26.07 -26.78
N LYS A 805 -43.71 -27.16 -26.09
CA LYS A 805 -42.88 -27.73 -25.01
C LYS A 805 -41.56 -28.28 -25.54
N GLU A 806 -41.59 -28.97 -26.68
CA GLU A 806 -40.40 -29.42 -27.40
C GLU A 806 -39.54 -28.24 -27.85
N PHE A 807 -40.15 -27.16 -28.36
CA PHE A 807 -39.46 -25.94 -28.77
C PHE A 807 -38.84 -25.19 -27.58
N GLU A 808 -39.51 -25.15 -26.43
CA GLU A 808 -38.95 -24.60 -25.18
C GLU A 808 -37.79 -25.46 -24.66
N SER A 809 -37.90 -26.79 -24.72
CA SER A 809 -36.77 -27.67 -24.37
C SER A 809 -35.63 -27.62 -25.40
N ALA A 810 -35.91 -27.41 -26.68
CA ALA A 810 -34.90 -27.21 -27.72
C ALA A 810 -34.23 -25.84 -27.57
N LYS A 811 -34.97 -24.78 -27.22
CA LYS A 811 -34.43 -23.47 -26.88
C LYS A 811 -33.49 -23.56 -25.69
N VAL A 812 -33.88 -24.27 -24.62
CA VAL A 812 -33.02 -24.52 -23.46
C VAL A 812 -31.80 -25.35 -23.85
N ASN A 813 -31.93 -26.37 -24.70
CA ASN A 813 -30.79 -27.17 -25.14
C ASN A 813 -29.84 -26.40 -26.07
N ILE A 814 -30.36 -25.54 -26.96
CA ILE A 814 -29.55 -24.66 -27.82
C ILE A 814 -28.86 -23.58 -26.98
N GLU A 815 -29.54 -22.98 -26.00
CA GLU A 815 -28.95 -22.04 -25.05
C GLU A 815 -27.88 -22.72 -24.18
N ILE A 816 -28.07 -23.99 -23.78
CA ILE A 816 -27.07 -24.77 -23.06
C ILE A 816 -25.89 -25.13 -23.97
N GLU A 817 -26.11 -25.53 -25.22
CA GLU A 817 -25.05 -25.84 -26.20
C GLU A 817 -24.26 -24.58 -26.59
N GLN A 818 -24.93 -23.45 -26.85
CA GLN A 818 -24.27 -22.16 -27.08
C GLN A 818 -23.54 -21.69 -25.84
N SER A 819 -24.13 -21.80 -24.65
CA SER A 819 -23.46 -21.47 -23.40
C SER A 819 -22.24 -22.37 -23.14
N LYS A 820 -22.31 -23.67 -23.45
CA LYS A 820 -21.15 -24.58 -23.40
C LYS A 820 -20.06 -24.19 -24.39
N ASN A 821 -20.44 -23.83 -25.61
CA ASN A 821 -19.50 -23.45 -26.67
C ASN A 821 -18.84 -22.09 -26.37
N ASP A 822 -19.60 -21.13 -25.84
CA ASP A 822 -19.11 -19.84 -25.39
C ASP A 822 -18.28 -19.97 -24.13
N PHE A 823 -18.65 -20.85 -23.20
CA PHE A 823 -17.83 -21.18 -22.04
C PHE A 823 -16.52 -21.86 -22.45
N SER A 824 -16.54 -22.75 -23.45
CA SER A 824 -15.34 -23.37 -24.01
C SER A 824 -14.40 -22.34 -24.66
N LYS A 825 -14.95 -21.38 -25.42
CA LYS A 825 -14.18 -20.26 -26.01
C LYS A 825 -13.64 -19.32 -24.93
N LEU A 826 -14.42 -19.01 -23.90
CA LEU A 826 -13.98 -18.20 -22.76
C LEU A 826 -12.89 -18.92 -21.96
N LEU A 827 -12.99 -20.24 -21.80
CA LEU A 827 -11.98 -21.06 -21.15
C LEU A 827 -10.68 -21.11 -21.99
N GLU A 828 -10.78 -21.17 -23.31
CA GLU A 828 -9.63 -21.08 -24.21
C GLU A 828 -8.95 -19.71 -24.15
N ILE A 829 -9.74 -18.62 -24.15
CA ILE A 829 -9.23 -17.23 -23.97
C ILE A 829 -8.58 -17.08 -22.59
N TYR A 830 -9.20 -17.63 -21.55
CA TYR A 830 -8.64 -17.62 -20.20
C TYR A 830 -7.30 -18.37 -20.14
N ASN A 831 -7.21 -19.54 -20.75
CA ASN A 831 -5.97 -20.32 -20.80
C ASN A 831 -4.87 -19.62 -21.62
N LYS A 832 -5.24 -18.96 -22.73
CA LYS A 832 -4.31 -18.11 -23.51
C LYS A 832 -3.81 -16.93 -22.69
N LYS A 833 -4.69 -16.26 -21.94
CA LYS A 833 -4.33 -15.16 -21.02
C LYS A 833 -3.40 -15.63 -19.90
N GLN A 834 -3.63 -16.82 -19.33
CA GLN A 834 -2.75 -17.40 -18.31
C GLN A 834 -1.35 -17.69 -18.87
N LYS A 835 -1.24 -18.27 -20.07
CA LYS A 835 0.06 -18.47 -20.73
C LYS A 835 0.82 -17.16 -20.99
N ILE A 836 0.11 -16.10 -21.39
CA ILE A 836 0.72 -14.76 -21.57
C ILE A 836 1.21 -14.19 -20.23
N LEU A 837 0.42 -14.35 -19.16
CA LEU A 837 0.80 -13.92 -17.82
C LEU A 837 2.04 -14.68 -17.30
N GLU A 838 2.12 -15.99 -17.54
CA GLU A 838 3.29 -16.80 -17.20
C GLU A 838 4.54 -16.35 -17.99
N GLN A 839 4.39 -16.03 -19.28
CA GLN A 839 5.50 -15.50 -20.10
C GLN A 839 5.99 -14.13 -19.61
N LEU A 840 5.07 -13.21 -19.27
CA LEU A 840 5.42 -11.90 -18.71
C LEU A 840 6.07 -12.01 -17.34
N GLN A 841 5.60 -12.94 -16.51
CA GLN A 841 6.19 -13.22 -15.20
C GLN A 841 7.63 -13.73 -15.35
N LYS A 842 7.86 -14.64 -16.30
CA LYS A 842 9.21 -15.14 -16.61
C LYS A 842 10.14 -14.04 -17.13
N GLN A 843 9.67 -13.17 -18.03
CA GLN A 843 10.45 -12.02 -18.52
C GLN A 843 10.80 -11.04 -17.39
N LYS A 844 9.89 -10.83 -16.43
CA LYS A 844 10.13 -10.00 -15.25
C LYS A 844 11.20 -10.61 -14.34
N GLU A 845 11.18 -11.92 -14.14
CA GLU A 845 12.19 -12.64 -13.36
C GLU A 845 13.58 -12.57 -14.02
N GLU A 846 13.65 -12.72 -15.35
CA GLU A 846 14.88 -12.57 -16.13
C GLU A 846 15.48 -11.15 -16.01
N LEU A 847 14.63 -10.10 -16.10
CA LEU A 847 15.06 -8.71 -15.93
C LEU A 847 15.54 -8.41 -14.50
N GLU A 848 14.89 -8.96 -13.47
CA GLU A 848 15.32 -8.79 -12.08
C GLU A 848 16.63 -9.52 -11.81
N GLU A 849 16.85 -10.70 -12.42
CA GLU A 849 18.14 -11.40 -12.37
C GLU A 849 19.26 -10.58 -13.04
N GLU A 850 18.99 -9.95 -14.19
CA GLU A 850 19.94 -9.09 -14.89
C GLU A 850 20.29 -7.84 -14.09
N LYS A 851 19.28 -7.19 -13.49
CA LYS A 851 19.47 -6.06 -12.56
C LYS A 851 20.34 -6.45 -11.37
N ASN A 852 20.08 -7.59 -10.74
CA ASN A 852 20.90 -8.10 -9.63
C ASN A 852 22.35 -8.38 -10.05
N LYS A 853 22.58 -8.90 -11.27
CA LYS A 853 23.92 -9.06 -11.84
C LYS A 853 24.63 -7.71 -12.03
N LEU A 854 23.92 -6.68 -12.51
CA LEU A 854 24.46 -5.33 -12.68
C LEU A 854 24.78 -4.66 -11.34
N GLU A 855 23.90 -4.77 -10.34
CA GLU A 855 24.15 -4.26 -8.99
C GLU A 855 25.38 -4.92 -8.34
N THR A 856 25.53 -6.24 -8.54
CA THR A 856 26.71 -6.97 -8.05
C THR A 856 27.99 -6.51 -8.75
N LYS A 857 27.94 -6.23 -10.06
CA LYS A 857 29.08 -5.64 -10.81
C LYS A 857 29.42 -4.25 -10.29
N LEU A 858 28.41 -3.40 -10.07
CA LEU A 858 28.59 -2.05 -9.52
C LEU A 858 29.22 -2.08 -8.13
N LYS A 859 28.78 -2.99 -7.26
CA LYS A 859 29.34 -3.18 -5.91
C LYS A 859 30.79 -3.62 -5.95
N LYS A 860 31.17 -4.49 -6.90
CA LYS A 860 32.57 -4.89 -7.13
C LYS A 860 33.42 -3.70 -7.60
N VAL A 861 32.92 -2.87 -8.52
CA VAL A 861 33.62 -1.65 -8.98
C VAL A 861 33.83 -0.66 -7.83
N ARG A 862 32.79 -0.39 -7.03
CA ARG A 862 32.91 0.46 -5.83
C ARG A 862 33.92 -0.09 -4.83
N SER A 863 33.87 -1.39 -4.51
CA SER A 863 34.82 -2.00 -3.59
C SER A 863 36.28 -1.95 -4.09
N LYS A 864 36.50 -1.98 -5.41
CA LYS A 864 37.83 -1.78 -6.00
C LYS A 864 38.27 -0.33 -5.86
N HIS A 865 37.40 0.62 -6.20
CA HIS A 865 37.65 2.04 -6.05
C HIS A 865 37.98 2.42 -4.60
N ASP A 866 37.21 1.91 -3.63
CA ASP A 866 37.42 2.17 -2.20
C ASP A 866 38.75 1.56 -1.70
N LYS A 867 39.14 0.38 -2.20
CA LYS A 867 40.46 -0.21 -1.91
C LYS A 867 41.61 0.62 -2.49
N THR A 868 41.44 1.15 -3.71
CA THR A 868 42.44 2.04 -4.33
C THR A 868 42.58 3.35 -3.54
N LEU A 869 41.46 3.93 -3.11
CA LEU A 869 41.45 5.13 -2.26
C LEU A 869 42.09 4.88 -0.90
N CYS A 870 41.76 3.76 -0.26
CA CYS A 870 42.34 3.39 1.03
C CYS A 870 43.85 3.11 0.93
N SER A 871 44.31 2.52 -0.18
CA SER A 871 45.75 2.33 -0.46
C SER A 871 46.48 3.66 -0.69
N LEU A 872 45.85 4.61 -1.38
CA LEU A 872 46.39 5.96 -1.59
C LEU A 872 46.46 6.74 -0.26
N GLU A 873 45.45 6.61 0.60
CA GLU A 873 45.46 7.21 1.94
C GLU A 873 46.50 6.57 2.86
N GLN A 874 46.65 5.23 2.83
CA GLN A 874 47.69 4.53 3.60
C GLN A 874 49.10 4.96 3.16
N LYS A 875 49.37 5.07 1.86
CA LYS A 875 50.65 5.60 1.33
C LYS A 875 50.89 7.05 1.74
N LYS A 876 49.85 7.90 1.73
CA LYS A 876 49.94 9.26 2.26
C LYS A 876 50.31 9.25 3.75
N THR A 877 49.74 8.33 4.53
CA THR A 877 50.01 8.22 5.97
C THR A 877 51.41 7.68 6.27
N GLU A 878 51.92 6.74 5.47
CA GLU A 878 53.30 6.22 5.57
C GLU A 878 54.35 7.29 5.28
N VAL A 879 54.11 8.18 4.30
CA VAL A 879 54.98 9.33 4.00
C VAL A 879 55.02 10.32 5.17
N PHE A 880 53.88 10.54 5.84
CA PHE A 880 53.78 11.42 7.01
C PHE A 880 54.32 10.79 8.31
N MET A 881 54.33 9.46 8.43
CA MET A 881 54.82 8.72 9.60
C MET A 881 56.29 8.30 9.51
N ASN A 882 56.98 8.61 8.41
CA ASN A 882 58.41 8.35 8.29
C ASN A 882 59.17 9.06 9.43
N PRO A 883 59.88 8.32 10.31
CA PRO A 883 60.58 8.89 11.46
C PRO A 883 61.55 10.02 11.12
N GLN A 884 62.17 10.00 9.93
CA GLN A 884 63.07 11.06 9.47
C GLN A 884 62.32 12.37 9.18
N ASN A 885 61.17 12.30 8.51
CA ASN A 885 60.31 13.46 8.23
C ASN A 885 59.75 14.06 9.52
N LEU A 886 59.32 13.22 10.46
CA LEU A 886 58.86 13.65 11.78
C LEU A 886 59.99 14.30 12.61
N GLN A 887 61.23 13.86 12.44
CA GLN A 887 62.38 14.45 13.14
C GLN A 887 62.77 15.81 12.57
N GLU A 888 62.63 16.01 11.25
CA GLU A 888 62.80 17.32 10.61
C GLU A 888 61.70 18.31 10.99
N ILE A 889 60.44 17.88 10.99
CA ILE A 889 59.30 18.71 11.43
C ILE A 889 59.51 19.16 12.88
N ARG A 890 59.89 18.25 13.78
CA ARG A 890 60.18 18.60 15.18
C ARG A 890 61.39 19.53 15.34
N LYS A 891 62.38 19.48 14.44
CA LYS A 891 63.49 20.45 14.43
C LYS A 891 63.01 21.84 14.02
N ILE A 892 62.10 21.93 13.04
CA ILE A 892 61.51 23.19 12.58
C ILE A 892 60.62 23.79 13.68
N GLU A 893 59.78 22.99 14.32
CA GLU A 893 58.92 23.43 15.44
C GLU A 893 59.73 23.98 16.62
N ARG A 894 60.86 23.35 16.97
CA ARG A 894 61.76 23.86 18.02
C ARG A 894 62.39 25.19 17.65
N LYS A 895 62.81 25.37 16.39
CA LYS A 895 63.38 26.63 15.91
C LYS A 895 62.33 27.75 15.91
N LEU A 896 61.09 27.46 15.50
CA LEU A 896 60.00 28.42 15.56
C LEU A 896 59.70 28.83 17.02
N ALA A 897 59.65 27.89 17.95
CA ALA A 897 59.43 28.18 19.36
C ALA A 897 60.55 29.03 19.99
N GLU A 898 61.81 28.85 19.56
CA GLU A 898 62.92 29.73 19.97
C GLU A 898 62.79 31.15 19.42
N ILE A 899 62.38 31.30 18.16
CA ILE A 899 62.17 32.61 17.54
C ILE A 899 61.03 33.36 18.25
N THR A 900 59.92 32.70 18.54
CA THR A 900 58.79 33.30 19.27
C THR A 900 59.22 33.76 20.67
N LYS A 901 60.03 32.98 21.40
CA LYS A 901 60.56 33.39 22.70
C LYS A 901 61.47 34.61 22.63
N LYS A 902 62.28 34.74 21.56
CA LYS A 902 63.12 35.92 21.34
C LYS A 902 62.27 37.17 21.05
N ILE A 903 61.23 37.04 20.23
CA ILE A 903 60.29 38.13 19.93
C ILE A 903 59.56 38.59 21.21
N ASP A 904 59.09 37.65 22.03
CA ASP A 904 58.42 37.98 23.30
C ASP A 904 59.36 38.64 24.32
N PHE A 905 60.63 38.23 24.36
CA PHE A 905 61.64 38.87 25.19
C PHE A 905 61.92 40.31 24.74
N GLN A 906 62.06 40.54 23.42
CA GLN A 906 62.25 41.87 22.85
C GLN A 906 61.03 42.78 23.10
N ASN A 907 59.82 42.25 22.94
CA ASN A 907 58.58 42.98 23.22
C ASN A 907 58.42 43.33 24.71
N LYS A 908 58.91 42.48 25.62
CA LYS A 908 58.93 42.77 27.06
C LYS A 908 59.97 43.83 27.43
N GLN A 909 61.11 43.89 26.75
CA GLN A 909 62.09 44.97 26.93
C GLN A 909 61.53 46.31 26.41
N LEU A 910 60.92 46.31 25.21
CA LEU A 910 60.26 47.48 24.63
C LEU A 910 59.16 48.06 25.54
N LYS A 911 58.38 47.21 26.22
CA LYS A 911 57.35 47.66 27.19
C LYS A 911 57.92 48.19 28.51
N LYS A 912 59.14 47.79 28.90
CA LYS A 912 59.82 48.36 30.08
C LYS A 912 60.45 49.72 29.78
N GLU A 913 60.88 49.95 28.55
CA GLU A 913 61.53 51.20 28.14
C GLU A 913 60.55 52.30 27.72
N THR A 914 59.29 51.97 27.37
CA THR A 914 58.28 52.93 26.88
C THR A 914 57.29 53.43 27.94
N GLY A 915 57.67 53.43 29.23
CA GLY A 915 56.85 53.98 30.31
C GLY A 915 56.43 55.44 30.09
N ASN A 916 55.13 55.67 29.90
CA ASN A 916 54.36 56.91 30.02
C ASN A 916 55.11 58.25 29.88
N ALA A 917 55.63 58.53 28.68
CA ALA A 917 56.00 59.89 28.29
C ALA A 917 55.47 60.19 26.87
N VAL A 918 54.66 61.23 26.75
CA VAL A 918 54.12 61.74 25.48
C VAL A 918 55.29 62.29 24.65
N LEU A 919 55.64 61.61 23.56
CA LEU A 919 56.70 62.03 22.66
C LEU A 919 56.22 63.18 21.75
N THR A 920 57.07 64.18 21.58
CA THR A 920 56.80 65.33 20.70
C THR A 920 57.02 64.96 19.21
N PRO A 921 56.44 65.72 18.25
CA PRO A 921 56.49 65.39 16.83
C PRO A 921 57.90 65.17 16.24
N LYS A 922 58.94 65.80 16.80
CA LYS A 922 60.34 65.58 16.39
C LYS A 922 60.92 64.23 16.82
N GLN A 923 60.39 63.62 17.88
CA GLN A 923 60.78 62.28 18.33
C GLN A 923 60.04 61.19 17.54
N ALA A 924 58.81 61.47 17.10
CA ALA A 924 58.07 60.59 16.19
C ALA A 924 58.77 60.42 14.82
N THR A 925 59.39 61.48 14.30
CA THR A 925 60.12 61.41 13.01
C THR A 925 61.40 60.57 13.10
N ARG A 926 62.11 60.56 14.25
CA ARG A 926 63.25 59.66 14.47
C ARG A 926 62.80 58.21 14.65
N PHE A 927 61.69 57.98 15.34
CA PHE A 927 61.11 56.66 15.52
C PHE A 927 60.63 56.03 14.19
N GLN A 928 60.09 56.84 13.28
CA GLN A 928 59.75 56.39 11.92
C GLN A 928 60.97 56.02 11.08
N SER A 929 62.10 56.72 11.21
CA SER A 929 63.32 56.37 10.48
C SER A 929 63.98 55.06 10.96
N GLU A 930 63.85 54.71 12.25
CA GLU A 930 64.38 53.45 12.80
C GLU A 930 63.49 52.24 12.45
N ILE A 931 62.17 52.44 12.35
CA ILE A 931 61.23 51.41 11.85
C ILE A 931 61.49 51.10 10.37
N SER A 932 61.80 52.10 9.54
CA SER A 932 62.17 51.88 8.13
C SER A 932 63.46 51.06 7.96
N MET A 933 64.45 51.19 8.86
CA MET A 933 65.65 50.34 8.82
C MET A 933 65.39 48.90 9.25
N HIS A 934 64.47 48.65 10.19
CA HIS A 934 64.08 47.29 10.58
C HIS A 934 63.24 46.58 9.49
N SER A 935 62.45 47.32 8.71
CA SER A 935 61.70 46.80 7.56
C SER A 935 62.63 46.30 6.44
N LEU A 936 63.75 46.99 6.20
CA LEU A 936 64.77 46.61 5.21
C LEU A 936 65.53 45.32 5.57
N ILE A 937 65.72 45.04 6.87
CA ILE A 937 66.38 43.80 7.33
C ILE A 937 65.44 42.58 7.19
N MET A 938 64.14 42.76 7.45
CA MET A 938 63.10 41.72 7.27
C MET A 938 62.86 41.35 5.80
N GLN A 939 62.98 42.30 4.85
CA GLN A 939 62.88 42.00 3.42
C GLN A 939 64.06 41.18 2.88
N LYS A 940 65.25 41.30 3.49
CA LYS A 940 66.43 40.51 3.10
C LYS A 940 66.37 39.06 3.61
N GLU A 941 65.77 38.81 4.78
CA GLU A 941 65.58 37.45 5.31
C GLU A 941 64.46 36.67 4.59
N ASN A 942 63.44 37.37 4.05
CA ASN A 942 62.37 36.75 3.26
C ASN A 942 62.79 36.36 1.84
N SER A 943 63.73 37.09 1.22
CA SER A 943 64.27 36.71 -0.10
C SER A 943 65.18 35.48 -0.04
N GLU A 944 65.94 35.29 1.04
CA GLU A 944 66.75 34.09 1.29
C GLU A 944 65.89 32.84 1.55
N GLN A 945 64.70 32.97 2.14
CA GLN A 945 63.74 31.86 2.31
C GLN A 945 63.07 31.43 0.99
N SER A 946 62.80 32.38 0.08
CA SER A 946 62.23 32.09 -1.24
C SER A 946 63.20 31.31 -2.13
N VAL A 947 64.49 31.66 -2.09
CA VAL A 947 65.55 30.92 -2.81
C VAL A 947 65.73 29.49 -2.26
N LEU A 948 65.62 29.30 -0.94
CA LEU A 948 65.71 27.97 -0.32
C LEU A 948 64.49 27.07 -0.63
N GLN A 949 63.29 27.65 -0.80
CA GLN A 949 62.08 26.93 -1.22
C GLN A 949 62.14 26.54 -2.70
N SER A 950 62.68 27.41 -3.56
CA SER A 950 62.87 27.11 -4.98
C SER A 950 63.87 25.95 -5.20
N ILE A 951 65.01 25.97 -4.50
CA ILE A 951 66.02 24.88 -4.54
C ILE A 951 65.45 23.55 -3.98
N LYS A 952 64.62 23.59 -2.94
CA LYS A 952 63.93 22.39 -2.41
C LYS A 952 62.94 21.78 -3.41
N SER A 953 62.23 22.60 -4.20
CA SER A 953 61.28 22.09 -5.20
C SER A 953 61.97 21.43 -6.40
N THR A 954 63.13 21.97 -6.79
CA THR A 954 63.90 21.49 -7.96
C THR A 954 64.73 20.24 -7.65
N CYS A 955 65.28 20.10 -6.44
CA CYS A 955 66.07 18.91 -6.06
C CYS A 955 65.21 17.66 -5.74
N ILE A 956 63.98 17.83 -5.23
CA ILE A 956 63.06 16.72 -4.97
C ILE A 956 62.51 16.12 -6.27
N SER A 957 62.42 16.93 -7.33
CA SER A 957 61.90 16.50 -8.64
C SER A 957 62.93 15.73 -9.48
N ALA A 958 64.23 15.92 -9.25
CA ALA A 958 65.30 15.35 -10.08
C ALA A 958 65.84 13.98 -9.59
N GLN A 959 65.72 13.65 -8.29
CA GLN A 959 66.16 12.34 -7.75
C GLN A 959 65.06 11.27 -7.72
N PHE A 960 63.82 11.63 -8.05
CA PHE A 960 62.67 10.72 -8.03
C PHE A 960 62.45 9.95 -9.35
N LEU A 961 62.98 10.45 -10.47
CA LEU A 961 62.66 9.93 -11.81
C LEU A 961 63.52 8.76 -12.29
N GLU A 962 64.65 8.44 -11.66
CA GLU A 962 65.51 7.33 -12.11
C GLU A 962 65.24 5.98 -11.41
N SER A 963 64.53 5.94 -10.27
CA SER A 963 64.23 4.67 -9.57
C SER A 963 62.79 4.18 -9.70
N GLU A 964 61.84 5.07 -10.01
CA GLU A 964 60.43 4.70 -10.23
C GLU A 964 60.14 4.16 -11.64
N VAL A 965 60.97 4.50 -12.64
CA VAL A 965 60.76 4.07 -14.03
C VAL A 965 61.02 2.57 -14.20
N ASP A 966 62.00 2.01 -13.49
CA ASP A 966 62.31 0.56 -13.55
C ASP A 966 61.25 -0.29 -12.82
N GLY A 967 60.73 0.19 -11.69
CA GLY A 967 59.65 -0.48 -10.95
C GLY A 967 58.32 -0.45 -11.68
N ILE A 968 57.98 0.68 -12.32
CA ILE A 968 56.74 0.81 -13.12
C ILE A 968 56.83 -0.04 -14.39
N ALA A 969 58.01 -0.18 -15.01
CA ALA A 969 58.20 -1.06 -16.16
C ALA A 969 57.98 -2.55 -15.80
N GLU A 970 58.45 -2.99 -14.64
CA GLU A 970 58.25 -4.37 -14.16
C GLU A 970 56.78 -4.66 -13.80
N ASP A 971 56.11 -3.70 -13.17
CA ASP A 971 54.69 -3.82 -12.83
C ASP A 971 53.79 -3.76 -14.06
N LEU A 972 54.13 -2.93 -15.06
CA LEU A 972 53.43 -2.92 -16.36
C LEU A 972 53.64 -4.24 -17.12
N ALA A 973 54.84 -4.82 -17.08
CA ALA A 973 55.10 -6.13 -17.68
C ALA A 973 54.25 -7.24 -17.02
N LYS A 974 54.10 -7.23 -15.69
CA LYS A 974 53.21 -8.15 -14.96
C LYS A 974 51.74 -7.92 -15.29
N ILE A 975 51.31 -6.66 -15.47
CA ILE A 975 49.95 -6.33 -15.88
C ILE A 975 49.67 -6.84 -17.30
N PHE A 976 50.59 -6.68 -18.24
CA PHE A 976 50.44 -7.20 -19.60
C PHE A 976 50.42 -8.74 -19.64
N GLN A 977 51.21 -9.40 -18.79
CA GLN A 977 51.20 -10.86 -18.67
C GLN A 977 49.85 -11.36 -18.12
N LEU A 978 49.31 -10.72 -17.08
CA LEU A 978 47.99 -11.02 -16.54
C LEU A 978 46.85 -10.72 -17.52
N GLU A 979 46.99 -9.68 -18.34
CA GLU A 979 46.00 -9.37 -19.39
C GLU A 979 45.95 -10.47 -20.45
N ASN A 980 47.10 -11.05 -20.81
CA ASN A 980 47.18 -12.18 -21.75
C ASN A 980 46.59 -13.47 -21.15
N GLU A 981 46.87 -13.77 -19.89
CA GLU A 981 46.25 -14.91 -19.18
C GLU A 981 44.72 -14.77 -19.10
N ILE A 982 44.22 -13.55 -18.84
CA ILE A 982 42.78 -13.28 -18.83
C ILE A 982 42.17 -13.46 -20.23
N LYS A 983 42.86 -13.04 -21.29
CA LYS A 983 42.40 -13.25 -22.69
C LYS A 983 42.32 -14.73 -23.03
N ASP A 984 43.29 -15.54 -22.58
CA ASP A 984 43.28 -16.99 -22.78
C ASP A 984 42.16 -17.68 -22.00
N LEU A 985 41.91 -17.26 -20.75
CA LEU A 985 40.78 -17.77 -19.95
C LEU A 985 39.41 -17.39 -20.55
N ILE A 986 39.29 -16.21 -21.16
CA ILE A 986 38.07 -15.81 -21.89
C ILE A 986 37.89 -16.69 -23.13
N LYS A 987 38.97 -17.06 -23.82
CA LYS A 987 38.93 -17.95 -24.99
C LYS A 987 38.53 -19.38 -24.62
N GLU A 988 39.09 -19.91 -23.54
CA GLU A 988 38.70 -21.20 -22.92
C GLU A 988 37.23 -21.22 -22.52
N ARG A 989 36.75 -20.15 -21.86
CA ARG A 989 35.35 -20.00 -21.47
C ARG A 989 34.41 -19.98 -22.67
N LYS A 990 34.73 -19.23 -23.73
CA LYS A 990 33.93 -19.22 -24.97
C LYS A 990 33.89 -20.59 -25.63
N LYS A 991 34.98 -21.36 -25.59
CA LYS A 991 35.03 -22.74 -26.08
C LYS A 991 34.13 -23.67 -25.26
N ALA A 992 34.07 -23.49 -23.94
CA ALA A 992 33.17 -24.23 -23.06
C ALA A 992 31.69 -23.87 -23.29
N GLU A 993 31.38 -22.58 -23.45
CA GLU A 993 30.03 -22.09 -23.78
C GLU A 993 29.54 -22.66 -25.14
N LEU A 994 30.42 -22.71 -26.14
CA LEU A 994 30.10 -23.34 -27.44
C LEU A 994 29.81 -24.84 -27.31
N LYS A 995 30.56 -25.54 -26.44
CA LYS A 995 30.33 -26.96 -26.16
C LYS A 995 28.99 -27.21 -25.46
N ILE A 996 28.57 -26.32 -24.56
CA ILE A 996 27.25 -26.37 -23.90
C ILE A 996 26.12 -26.13 -24.90
N VAL A 997 26.28 -25.20 -25.85
CA VAL A 997 25.30 -24.96 -26.91
C VAL A 997 25.15 -26.19 -27.81
N ASN A 998 26.26 -26.85 -28.18
CA ASN A 998 26.22 -28.09 -28.97
C ASN A 998 25.53 -29.24 -28.21
N LEU A 999 25.78 -29.38 -26.91
CA LEU A 999 25.12 -30.40 -26.09
C LEU A 999 23.61 -30.15 -25.95
N LYS A 1000 23.18 -28.89 -25.82
CA LYS A 1000 21.74 -28.54 -25.83
C LYS A 1000 21.08 -28.81 -27.19
N SER A 1001 21.80 -28.62 -28.29
CA SER A 1001 21.33 -28.98 -29.63
C SER A 1001 21.12 -30.49 -29.76
N GLN A 1002 22.06 -31.30 -29.28
CA GLN A 1002 21.94 -32.76 -29.24
C GLN A 1002 20.78 -33.23 -28.33
N GLU A 1003 20.58 -32.59 -27.18
CA GLU A 1003 19.44 -32.88 -26.29
C GLU A 1003 18.09 -32.60 -26.97
N ASN A 1004 18.00 -31.51 -27.73
CA ASN A 1004 16.79 -31.18 -28.49
C ASN A 1004 16.54 -32.17 -29.65
N GLN A 1005 17.59 -32.60 -30.36
CA GLN A 1005 17.48 -33.66 -31.37
C GLN A 1005 16.98 -34.99 -30.77
N PHE A 1006 17.48 -35.37 -29.59
CA PHE A 1006 17.04 -36.57 -28.89
C PHE A 1006 15.57 -36.48 -28.42
N LYS A 1007 15.11 -35.28 -28.03
CA LYS A 1007 13.70 -35.04 -27.68
C LYS A 1007 12.78 -35.12 -28.90
N GLU A 1008 13.21 -34.58 -30.05
CA GLU A 1008 12.46 -34.70 -31.31
C GLU A 1008 12.37 -36.15 -31.80
N GLU A 1009 13.46 -36.92 -31.67
CA GLU A 1009 13.48 -38.33 -32.05
C GLU A 1009 12.57 -39.18 -31.15
N ASN A 1010 12.56 -38.92 -29.83
CA ASN A 1010 11.61 -39.55 -28.92
C ASN A 1010 10.16 -39.14 -29.19
N LEU A 1011 9.90 -37.89 -29.59
CA LEU A 1011 8.56 -37.45 -29.97
C LEU A 1011 8.07 -38.17 -31.22
N LYS A 1012 8.95 -38.39 -32.21
CA LYS A 1012 8.65 -39.19 -33.41
C LYS A 1012 8.36 -40.64 -33.06
N ASN A 1013 9.14 -41.25 -32.16
CA ASN A 1013 8.90 -42.63 -31.71
C ASN A 1013 7.57 -42.77 -30.96
N ILE A 1014 7.21 -41.80 -30.11
CA ILE A 1014 5.91 -41.77 -29.43
C ILE A 1014 4.75 -41.62 -30.42
N GLN A 1015 4.93 -40.81 -31.47
CA GLN A 1015 3.93 -40.67 -32.53
C GLN A 1015 3.80 -41.96 -33.37
N LEU A 1016 4.90 -42.69 -33.58
CA LEU A 1016 4.89 -43.99 -34.25
C LEU A 1016 4.12 -45.04 -33.44
N ILE A 1017 4.35 -45.08 -32.12
CA ILE A 1017 3.65 -45.99 -31.21
C ILE A 1017 2.15 -45.69 -31.18
N LYS A 1018 1.77 -44.40 -31.13
CA LYS A 1018 0.35 -44.00 -31.23
C LYS A 1018 -0.29 -44.36 -32.57
N GLY A 1019 0.49 -44.38 -33.65
CA GLY A 1019 0.04 -44.86 -34.96
C GLY A 1019 -0.20 -46.37 -34.99
N ILE A 1020 0.59 -47.15 -34.26
CA ILE A 1020 0.42 -48.60 -34.13
C ILE A 1020 -0.82 -48.93 -33.30
N ASP A 1021 -1.04 -48.22 -32.19
CA ASP A 1021 -2.25 -48.37 -31.36
C ASP A 1021 -3.54 -48.01 -32.12
N GLN A 1022 -3.46 -47.07 -33.08
CA GLN A 1022 -4.58 -46.71 -33.95
C GLN A 1022 -4.87 -47.80 -34.99
N ILE A 1023 -3.84 -48.49 -35.51
CA ILE A 1023 -4.00 -49.59 -36.47
C ILE A 1023 -4.62 -50.82 -35.79
N ASP A 1024 -4.27 -51.12 -34.54
CA ASP A 1024 -4.91 -52.20 -33.78
C ASP A 1024 -6.37 -51.90 -33.42
N SER A 1025 -6.74 -50.62 -33.24
CA SER A 1025 -8.14 -50.22 -33.04
C SER A 1025 -9.00 -50.25 -34.31
N ASP A 1026 -8.40 -50.17 -35.49
CA ASP A 1026 -9.10 -50.25 -36.78
C ASP A 1026 -9.14 -51.70 -37.32
N LEU A 1027 -8.35 -52.62 -36.74
CA LEU A 1027 -8.32 -54.06 -37.06
C LEU A 1027 -9.23 -54.92 -36.16
N ILE A 1028 -9.67 -54.41 -35.00
CA ILE A 1028 -10.69 -54.98 -34.12
C ILE A 1028 -12.06 -54.46 -34.55
#